data_AF-A0A5S3W5G1-F1
#
_entry.id   AF-A0A5S3W5G1-F1
#
_cell.length_a   1.000
_cell.length_b   1.000
_cell.length_c   1.000
_cell.angle_alpha   90.00
_cell.angle_beta   90.00
_cell.angle_gamma   90.00
#
_symmetry.space_group_name_H-M   'P 1'
#
loop_
_entity.id
_entity.type
_entity.pdbx_description
1 polymer ?
#
loop_
_entity_poly.entity_id
_entity_poly.type
_entity_poly.pdbx_seq_one_letter_code
_entity_poly.pdbx_strand_id
1 'polypeptide(L)'
;MVKNNLIKYLGLLFLSLLITGCGGGGSSDSSDSSGNAAPVVTLSISSNVIVANQSFTITAQASDSDGQISSYQWQQLSGPEFTFAANGNTLTAIAPSVSQDTSFSFSVTVTDNAGASTEQVFSGTITNQNNPPTVNITGPSSALANTQVDLVANAQDTDGTISSITWVQSAGDNVEFSQTDGVLSFTAPNAAENITLGFSVTVTDNSASSAQASTTVLITQLNTAPTISITAPEQAEQNELVTLTAEAQDSDGTINSITWQQTNGPVVDITQTSTSISFNAPTVAQDTNITFVATATDNDSATNNTQKTVVILAPNNPPTAQDVSINVQYNQTKQFGLVINDADNDTVQVTFPDDLNGAQISVVDSQSLIFNYTPPSNSISSQSYTLSASDGEDTINFLLNITIVDSTPATISSVTPSNSSEPVLVDSPVSISFSDIMLTSSLVTNTSEGACAGSVQISADSFSTCLALNVESLSGTTSDTSTYFHSVNLTATFSEDTQYSVRVTSDLVNFDDTAIETQTVTSFTTSSQDIKITEISSVQFSNDLPWIEIYNGTGAAVNLQSYALKTRSINMVDSSTSAETIFSLPNKELENGEYLILQSKFGDEFLANASLNNPKIALIGNTNDEVRPYWYINGFAEILNSAGTQTIDFVKFGNSSQEPVTPSQWQGGNSEQILSEQGGSLKRELNATDTNQSTDWSYSVFNTPAGPNNISCTVDDDEDGIPDCAEQEGTTFAGLPLYEWGARTSQKDIFIEVDYMDSSDVGITPHRTALEKVVAVFAEKGYTVHFDVGDLFDQNTNTAPQNFDLGGGNTVPFNDYTPFEYDLSSPSLFVYKMEYTDITRRPIFHYLLMASSGNEDGSISGSGIAEISGNDLMVTMGGWGLTLDTQVATNVTYNYQASTIFHELGHNLGLYHGGNEEVNFKPNHLSSMNYLYQLAGLSTIGNNEGDRYYERFYPGNASCDITPNTNSHLGSTDDFIIDYSSGSSASLDESTILEVQGLNRDGSLPVDFNCNAINTESLTSFDTNQDNTISILSDVDEWSMINLQFYMQSAGNRFGVPNTNNSKVNNIQSSPANIETLPKYIKEAQPSSAIIAELKAIREQ
;
A
#
# COMPACT_ATOMS: atom_id res chain seq x y z
N MET A 1 -25.47 34.91 -9.11
CA MET A 1 -26.65 34.68 -9.98
C MET A 1 -27.42 36.00 -10.13
N VAL A 2 -28.29 36.13 -11.14
CA VAL A 2 -28.99 37.40 -11.47
C VAL A 2 -30.51 37.22 -11.40
N LYS A 3 -31.24 38.11 -10.68
CA LYS A 3 -32.49 38.80 -11.13
C LYS A 3 -33.26 39.54 -10.02
N ASN A 4 -33.72 40.75 -10.38
CA ASN A 4 -35.04 41.41 -10.14
C ASN A 4 -35.69 41.35 -8.74
N ASN A 5 -36.15 42.47 -8.16
CA ASN A 5 -37.24 43.35 -8.63
C ASN A 5 -37.13 44.75 -7.95
N LEU A 6 -37.29 45.90 -8.62
CA LEU A 6 -38.41 46.51 -9.37
C LEU A 6 -39.30 47.43 -8.49
N ILE A 7 -39.10 48.75 -8.60
CA ILE A 7 -39.82 49.85 -7.91
C ILE A 7 -40.85 50.50 -8.85
N LYS A 8 -41.99 51.02 -8.35
CA LYS A 8 -43.04 51.69 -9.18
C LYS A 8 -43.94 52.71 -8.44
N TYR A 9 -43.99 53.96 -8.95
CA TYR A 9 -45.00 55.04 -8.71
C TYR A 9 -45.13 55.57 -7.25
N LEU A 10 -45.67 56.76 -6.88
CA LEU A 10 -46.36 57.92 -7.53
C LEU A 10 -46.18 59.17 -6.59
N GLY A 11 -46.34 60.47 -6.91
CA GLY A 11 -46.55 61.25 -8.14
C GLY A 11 -47.39 62.54 -7.93
N LEU A 12 -47.23 63.57 -8.80
CA LEU A 12 -47.90 64.90 -8.84
C LEU A 12 -47.53 65.95 -7.74
N LEU A 13 -47.97 67.23 -7.80
CA LEU A 13 -47.81 68.34 -8.79
C LEU A 13 -48.45 69.66 -8.24
N PHE A 14 -48.24 70.82 -8.90
CA PHE A 14 -48.96 72.14 -8.75
C PHE A 14 -48.70 72.98 -7.46
N LEU A 15 -48.83 74.33 -7.38
CA LEU A 15 -48.81 75.46 -8.36
C LEU A 15 -48.78 76.84 -7.61
N SER A 16 -48.61 77.95 -8.34
CA SER A 16 -49.07 79.35 -8.05
C SER A 16 -48.22 80.23 -7.10
N LEU A 17 -47.67 81.38 -7.53
CA LEU A 17 -48.26 82.75 -7.71
C LEU A 17 -48.46 83.52 -6.37
N LEU A 18 -48.21 84.84 -6.22
CA LEU A 18 -47.49 85.87 -7.01
C LEU A 18 -47.38 87.19 -6.15
N ILE A 19 -46.71 88.23 -6.68
CA ILE A 19 -46.88 89.69 -6.39
C ILE A 19 -46.06 90.37 -5.24
N THR A 20 -45.57 91.57 -5.62
CA THR A 20 -44.84 92.70 -4.99
C THR A 20 -45.18 93.09 -3.54
N GLY A 21 -44.44 93.95 -2.82
CA GLY A 21 -43.26 94.82 -3.12
C GLY A 21 -43.19 96.01 -2.13
N CYS A 22 -42.23 96.95 -2.24
CA CYS A 22 -41.98 97.98 -1.21
C CYS A 22 -41.64 99.39 -1.76
N GLY A 23 -42.24 100.45 -1.16
CA GLY A 23 -41.92 101.90 -1.31
C GLY A 23 -42.25 102.56 -2.68
N GLY A 24 -42.72 103.81 -2.80
CA GLY A 24 -42.98 104.91 -1.86
C GLY A 24 -42.01 106.11 -2.06
N GLY A 25 -42.42 107.38 -2.20
CA GLY A 25 -43.77 107.99 -2.30
C GLY A 25 -43.73 109.54 -2.34
N GLY A 26 -44.86 110.19 -2.63
CA GLY A 26 -45.07 111.67 -2.64
C GLY A 26 -44.56 112.41 -3.90
N SER A 27 -45.06 113.58 -4.32
CA SER A 27 -46.25 114.40 -3.93
C SER A 27 -46.38 115.54 -4.97
N SER A 28 -47.44 116.37 -5.11
CA SER A 28 -48.68 116.62 -4.32
C SER A 28 -49.94 116.50 -5.26
N ASP A 29 -51.00 117.32 -5.34
CA ASP A 29 -51.46 118.60 -4.72
C ASP A 29 -53.01 118.82 -4.87
N SER A 30 -53.50 120.03 -4.55
CA SER A 30 -54.88 120.59 -4.58
C SER A 30 -55.83 120.10 -5.71
N SER A 31 -57.15 119.95 -5.55
CA SER A 31 -58.16 120.35 -4.51
C SER A 31 -59.41 119.42 -4.63
N ASP A 32 -60.62 119.58 -4.07
CA ASP A 32 -61.39 120.71 -3.49
C ASP A 32 -62.60 120.19 -2.62
N SER A 33 -63.44 121.11 -2.11
CA SER A 33 -64.75 120.93 -1.41
C SER A 33 -64.73 120.69 0.10
N SER A 34 -65.75 121.17 0.82
CA SER A 34 -65.72 121.39 2.27
C SER A 34 -66.96 120.90 3.06
N GLY A 35 -66.66 120.41 4.26
CA GLY A 35 -67.57 120.04 5.36
C GLY A 35 -66.71 119.83 6.63
N ASN A 36 -67.32 119.71 7.82
CA ASN A 36 -66.61 119.55 9.09
C ASN A 36 -65.58 118.41 9.00
N ALA A 37 -64.28 118.69 9.15
CA ALA A 37 -63.26 117.68 8.94
C ALA A 37 -63.12 116.80 10.19
N ALA A 38 -63.53 115.54 10.11
CA ALA A 38 -63.34 114.59 11.20
C ALA A 38 -61.84 114.47 11.57
N PRO A 39 -61.50 114.29 12.85
CA PRO A 39 -60.11 114.28 13.33
C PRO A 39 -59.14 113.47 12.47
N VAL A 40 -58.00 114.05 12.10
CA VAL A 40 -56.91 113.30 11.45
C VAL A 40 -56.15 112.55 12.53
N VAL A 41 -56.40 111.24 12.63
CA VAL A 41 -55.79 110.35 13.64
C VAL A 41 -54.63 109.57 13.04
N THR A 42 -53.46 109.73 13.64
CA THR A 42 -52.27 108.91 13.37
C THR A 42 -51.91 108.08 14.59
N LEU A 43 -51.56 106.81 14.38
CA LEU A 43 -51.13 105.90 15.44
C LEU A 43 -49.61 105.73 15.39
N SER A 44 -49.00 105.80 16.57
CA SER A 44 -47.57 105.56 16.77
C SER A 44 -47.40 104.52 17.87
N ILE A 45 -46.46 103.59 17.72
CA ILE A 45 -46.20 102.51 18.68
C ILE A 45 -44.78 102.64 19.26
N SER A 46 -44.61 102.26 20.53
CA SER A 46 -43.32 102.33 21.23
C SER A 46 -42.26 101.33 20.74
N SER A 47 -42.65 100.33 19.93
CA SER A 47 -41.75 99.36 19.29
C SER A 47 -42.36 98.88 17.97
N ASN A 48 -41.52 98.74 16.93
CA ASN A 48 -41.94 98.23 15.62
C ASN A 48 -41.99 96.70 15.55
N VAL A 49 -41.48 96.01 16.58
CA VAL A 49 -41.57 94.56 16.75
C VAL A 49 -42.19 94.28 18.12
N ILE A 50 -43.15 93.36 18.17
CA ILE A 50 -43.91 93.06 19.38
C ILE A 50 -43.60 91.62 19.75
N VAL A 51 -42.80 91.43 20.79
CA VAL A 51 -42.37 90.10 21.25
C VAL A 51 -43.29 89.63 22.37
N ALA A 52 -43.55 88.32 22.41
CA ALA A 52 -44.30 87.67 23.48
C ALA A 52 -43.87 88.12 24.89
N ASN A 53 -44.84 88.30 25.79
CA ASN A 53 -44.69 88.74 27.18
C ASN A 53 -44.13 90.16 27.40
N GLN A 54 -43.88 90.96 26.36
CA GLN A 54 -43.38 92.33 26.50
C GLN A 54 -44.50 93.39 26.44
N SER A 55 -44.30 94.50 27.16
CA SER A 55 -45.19 95.66 27.16
C SER A 55 -44.90 96.62 26.01
N PHE A 56 -45.92 97.06 25.29
CA PHE A 56 -45.84 98.12 24.28
C PHE A 56 -46.96 99.16 24.51
N THR A 57 -46.76 100.35 23.94
CA THR A 57 -47.72 101.46 24.05
C THR A 57 -48.05 102.00 22.67
N ILE A 58 -49.34 102.10 22.36
CA ILE A 58 -49.87 102.78 21.18
C ILE A 58 -50.33 104.17 21.61
N THR A 59 -49.79 105.21 20.98
CA THR A 59 -50.19 106.60 21.19
C THR A 59 -50.89 107.11 19.92
N ALA A 60 -52.13 107.54 20.08
CA ALA A 60 -52.86 108.27 19.06
C ALA A 60 -52.48 109.76 19.12
N GLN A 61 -51.96 110.28 18.01
CA GLN A 61 -51.86 111.73 17.81
C GLN A 61 -52.97 112.11 16.84
N ALA A 62 -53.96 112.84 17.36
CA ALA A 62 -55.08 113.34 16.58
C ALA A 62 -55.06 114.87 16.53
N SER A 63 -55.24 115.42 15.34
CA SER A 63 -55.42 116.84 15.10
C SER A 63 -56.68 117.08 14.28
N ASP A 64 -57.48 118.03 14.72
CA ASP A 64 -58.62 118.58 14.01
C ASP A 64 -58.18 119.88 13.29
N SER A 65 -58.67 120.12 12.08
CA SER A 65 -58.33 121.28 11.26
C SER A 65 -59.27 122.49 11.44
N ASP A 66 -60.48 122.27 11.96
CA ASP A 66 -61.52 123.30 12.14
C ASP A 66 -62.10 123.36 13.58
N GLY A 67 -61.71 122.43 14.46
CA GLY A 67 -62.07 122.40 15.88
C GLY A 67 -60.98 121.88 16.83
N GLN A 68 -61.37 121.12 17.85
CA GLN A 68 -60.52 120.51 18.88
C GLN A 68 -61.03 119.10 19.25
N ILE A 69 -60.10 118.22 19.65
CA ILE A 69 -60.42 116.86 20.08
C ILE A 69 -61.17 116.85 21.42
N SER A 70 -62.33 116.20 21.47
CA SER A 70 -63.17 116.06 22.65
C SER A 70 -62.93 114.74 23.42
N SER A 71 -62.70 113.62 22.73
CA SER A 71 -62.54 112.31 23.39
C SER A 71 -61.77 111.29 22.56
N TYR A 72 -61.19 110.30 23.25
CA TYR A 72 -60.57 109.10 22.69
C TYR A 72 -61.19 107.87 23.38
N GLN A 73 -61.56 106.85 22.62
CA GLN A 73 -62.05 105.57 23.15
C GLN A 73 -61.36 104.41 22.44
N TRP A 74 -60.75 103.49 23.19
CA TRP A 74 -59.97 102.37 22.67
C TRP A 74 -60.68 101.02 22.85
N GLN A 75 -60.46 100.10 21.92
CA GLN A 75 -60.99 98.73 21.95
C GLN A 75 -60.03 97.74 21.30
N GLN A 76 -59.94 96.50 21.80
CA GLN A 76 -59.31 95.40 21.08
C GLN A 76 -60.30 94.80 20.07
N LEU A 77 -59.85 94.56 18.84
CA LEU A 77 -60.67 94.02 17.75
C LEU A 77 -60.37 92.55 17.41
N SER A 78 -59.11 92.11 17.53
CA SER A 78 -58.73 90.72 17.21
C SER A 78 -57.44 90.26 17.91
N GLY A 79 -57.13 88.96 17.80
CA GLY A 79 -55.99 88.31 18.44
C GLY A 79 -56.33 87.67 19.79
N PRO A 80 -55.34 87.08 20.50
CA PRO A 80 -55.49 86.63 21.89
C PRO A 80 -55.83 87.81 22.82
N GLU A 81 -56.45 87.58 23.98
CA GLU A 81 -56.77 88.68 24.92
C GLU A 81 -55.49 89.35 25.45
N PHE A 82 -55.43 90.68 25.34
CA PHE A 82 -54.36 91.49 25.94
C PHE A 82 -54.82 92.03 27.29
N THR A 83 -53.93 92.05 28.28
CA THR A 83 -54.11 92.94 29.43
C THR A 83 -53.66 94.34 29.01
N PHE A 84 -54.60 95.29 28.90
CA PHE A 84 -54.33 96.66 28.49
C PHE A 84 -55.05 97.70 29.35
N ALA A 85 -54.49 98.91 29.37
CA ALA A 85 -55.09 100.09 30.00
C ALA A 85 -55.00 101.29 29.06
N ALA A 86 -56.09 102.05 28.93
CA ALA A 86 -56.16 103.26 28.13
C ALA A 86 -56.32 104.50 29.03
N ASN A 87 -55.58 105.56 28.71
CA ASN A 87 -55.66 106.85 29.36
C ASN A 87 -55.66 107.95 28.29
N GLY A 88 -56.86 108.41 27.93
CA GLY A 88 -57.05 109.37 26.84
C GLY A 88 -56.46 108.87 25.51
N ASN A 89 -55.50 109.62 24.97
CA ASN A 89 -54.90 109.34 23.67
C ASN A 89 -53.89 108.18 23.64
N THR A 90 -53.69 107.47 24.76
CA THR A 90 -52.61 106.48 24.89
C THR A 90 -53.16 105.17 25.45
N LEU A 91 -52.80 104.04 24.85
CA LEU A 91 -53.09 102.67 25.29
C LEU A 91 -51.78 101.91 25.52
N THR A 92 -51.61 101.32 26.71
CA THR A 92 -50.49 100.44 27.03
C THR A 92 -51.02 99.02 27.21
N ALA A 93 -50.37 98.04 26.56
CA ALA A 93 -50.76 96.63 26.57
C ALA A 93 -49.54 95.73 26.78
N ILE A 94 -49.75 94.54 27.33
CA ILE A 94 -48.74 93.48 27.40
C ILE A 94 -49.12 92.38 26.40
N ALA A 95 -48.20 92.02 25.51
CA ALA A 95 -48.42 90.93 24.56
C ALA A 95 -48.44 89.58 25.29
N PRO A 96 -49.45 88.72 25.09
CA PRO A 96 -49.46 87.38 25.68
C PRO A 96 -48.41 86.46 25.03
N SER A 97 -48.12 85.34 25.69
CA SER A 97 -47.26 84.27 25.15
C SER A 97 -47.92 83.54 23.97
N VAL A 98 -47.18 83.32 22.88
CA VAL A 98 -47.63 82.57 21.70
C VAL A 98 -46.53 81.59 21.26
N SER A 99 -46.91 80.41 20.76
CA SER A 99 -45.98 79.36 20.31
C SER A 99 -45.50 79.54 18.87
N GLN A 100 -46.03 80.53 18.16
CA GLN A 100 -45.69 80.91 16.78
C GLN A 100 -46.17 82.34 16.51
N ASP A 101 -45.65 82.96 15.45
CA ASP A 101 -46.05 84.30 15.02
C ASP A 101 -47.58 84.42 14.88
N THR A 102 -48.17 85.35 15.64
CA THR A 102 -49.63 85.45 15.82
C THR A 102 -50.09 86.90 15.71
N SER A 103 -51.05 87.19 14.82
CA SER A 103 -51.55 88.54 14.58
C SER A 103 -52.69 88.98 15.52
N PHE A 104 -52.81 90.30 15.71
CA PHE A 104 -53.82 90.94 16.55
C PHE A 104 -54.12 92.37 16.08
N SER A 105 -55.20 92.97 16.59
CA SER A 105 -55.51 94.39 16.31
C SER A 105 -56.30 95.11 17.40
N PHE A 106 -56.14 96.43 17.44
CA PHE A 106 -56.82 97.40 18.30
C PHE A 106 -57.35 98.55 17.45
N SER A 107 -58.40 99.24 17.91
CA SER A 107 -58.79 100.54 17.36
C SER A 107 -58.88 101.62 18.43
N VAL A 108 -58.81 102.87 17.97
CA VAL A 108 -59.23 104.04 18.71
C VAL A 108 -60.25 104.81 17.88
N THR A 109 -61.37 105.19 18.49
CA THR A 109 -62.27 106.21 17.96
C THR A 109 -61.96 107.54 18.62
N VAL A 110 -61.72 108.57 17.81
CA VAL A 110 -61.41 109.93 18.27
C VAL A 110 -62.45 110.89 17.73
N THR A 111 -63.05 111.70 18.61
CA THR A 111 -64.18 112.58 18.29
C THR A 111 -63.81 114.04 18.56
N ASP A 112 -64.18 114.94 17.64
CA ASP A 112 -64.03 116.39 17.80
C ASP A 112 -65.10 117.02 18.72
N ASN A 113 -65.02 118.33 18.93
CA ASN A 113 -65.99 119.09 19.72
C ASN A 113 -67.28 119.47 18.96
N ALA A 114 -67.42 119.09 17.69
CA ALA A 114 -68.62 119.29 16.87
C ALA A 114 -69.47 117.99 16.76
N GLY A 115 -68.86 116.84 17.03
CA GLY A 115 -69.46 115.51 17.04
C GLY A 115 -69.02 114.59 15.90
N ALA A 116 -68.08 114.98 15.03
CA ALA A 116 -67.54 114.08 14.01
C ALA A 116 -66.38 113.25 14.59
N SER A 117 -66.23 112.02 14.10
CA SER A 117 -65.26 111.06 14.66
C SER A 117 -64.54 110.26 13.58
N THR A 118 -63.27 109.99 13.84
CA THR A 118 -62.42 109.09 13.05
C THR A 118 -62.05 107.89 13.90
N GLU A 119 -62.38 106.68 13.44
CA GLU A 119 -61.78 105.46 13.95
C GLU A 119 -60.47 105.18 13.19
N GLN A 120 -59.42 104.77 13.91
CA GLN A 120 -58.17 104.31 13.32
C GLN A 120 -57.75 102.99 13.96
N VAL A 121 -57.32 102.04 13.12
CA VAL A 121 -56.97 100.68 13.52
C VAL A 121 -55.45 100.50 13.51
N PHE A 122 -54.91 99.90 14.57
CA PHE A 122 -53.56 99.33 14.60
C PHE A 122 -53.66 97.80 14.51
N SER A 123 -52.89 97.20 13.62
CA SER A 123 -52.70 95.75 13.53
C SER A 123 -51.22 95.42 13.69
N GLY A 124 -50.91 94.35 14.40
CA GLY A 124 -49.54 93.89 14.63
C GLY A 124 -49.45 92.37 14.70
N THR A 125 -48.22 91.86 14.76
CA THR A 125 -47.92 90.44 14.96
C THR A 125 -47.06 90.30 16.20
N ILE A 126 -47.45 89.40 17.10
CA ILE A 126 -46.60 88.93 18.20
C ILE A 126 -45.61 87.94 17.58
N THR A 127 -44.32 88.28 17.59
CA THR A 127 -43.24 87.44 17.03
C THR A 127 -42.78 86.42 18.08
N ASN A 128 -42.58 85.17 17.67
CA ASN A 128 -41.93 84.14 18.50
C ASN A 128 -40.41 84.09 18.22
N GLN A 129 -39.62 83.59 19.18
CA GLN A 129 -38.16 83.54 19.11
C GLN A 129 -37.66 82.12 19.36
N ASN A 130 -37.02 81.51 18.35
CA ASN A 130 -36.41 80.18 18.44
C ASN A 130 -35.24 80.18 19.43
N ASN A 131 -35.16 79.16 20.28
CA ASN A 131 -34.07 78.97 21.23
C ASN A 131 -33.22 77.75 20.82
N PRO A 132 -31.88 77.86 20.72
CA PRO A 132 -31.03 76.73 20.36
C PRO A 132 -31.19 75.53 21.31
N PRO A 133 -30.95 74.30 20.84
CA PRO A 133 -31.14 73.11 21.65
C PRO A 133 -30.12 73.09 22.80
N THR A 134 -30.53 72.50 23.91
CA THR A 134 -29.65 72.21 25.04
C THR A 134 -29.19 70.76 24.99
N VAL A 135 -27.95 70.49 25.42
CA VAL A 135 -27.44 69.12 25.60
C VAL A 135 -26.60 69.05 26.87
N ASN A 136 -26.77 67.97 27.62
CA ASN A 136 -25.82 67.54 28.64
C ASN A 136 -25.38 66.09 28.38
N ILE A 137 -24.30 65.67 29.03
CA ILE A 137 -23.82 64.30 29.01
C ILE A 137 -24.06 63.69 30.38
N THR A 138 -24.63 62.47 30.42
CA THR A 138 -24.75 61.66 31.63
C THR A 138 -24.12 60.29 31.42
N GLY A 139 -23.30 59.86 32.38
CA GLY A 139 -22.59 58.59 32.41
C GLY A 139 -21.62 58.57 33.58
N PRO A 140 -20.84 57.50 33.80
CA PRO A 140 -19.88 57.44 34.90
C PRO A 140 -18.69 58.38 34.64
N SER A 141 -18.32 59.18 35.63
CA SER A 141 -17.10 60.03 35.58
C SER A 141 -15.81 59.23 35.82
N SER A 142 -15.93 57.98 36.25
CA SER A 142 -14.82 57.08 36.51
C SER A 142 -15.27 55.62 36.39
N ALA A 143 -14.37 54.74 35.95
CA ALA A 143 -14.59 53.31 35.80
C ALA A 143 -13.35 52.52 36.21
N LEU A 144 -13.51 51.24 36.56
CA LEU A 144 -12.37 50.35 36.73
C LEU A 144 -11.86 49.86 35.36
N ALA A 145 -10.56 49.62 35.27
CA ALA A 145 -9.96 48.99 34.09
C ALA A 145 -10.74 47.74 33.64
N ASN A 146 -10.93 47.57 32.32
CA ASN A 146 -11.65 46.47 31.68
C ASN A 146 -13.18 46.42 31.90
N THR A 147 -13.83 47.50 32.35
CA THR A 147 -15.30 47.59 32.50
C THR A 147 -15.99 48.38 31.37
N GLN A 148 -17.25 48.06 31.05
CA GLN A 148 -18.04 48.77 30.03
C GLN A 148 -18.42 50.18 30.51
N VAL A 149 -18.34 51.18 29.62
CA VAL A 149 -18.70 52.58 29.87
C VAL A 149 -19.63 53.10 28.78
N ASP A 150 -20.79 53.60 29.19
CA ASP A 150 -21.78 54.22 28.30
C ASP A 150 -22.01 55.69 28.70
N LEU A 151 -22.01 56.59 27.71
CA LEU A 151 -22.22 58.03 27.86
C LEU A 151 -23.43 58.46 27.01
N VAL A 152 -24.45 59.04 27.64
CA VAL A 152 -25.72 59.44 27.00
C VAL A 152 -25.76 60.95 26.82
N ALA A 153 -26.06 61.42 25.59
CA ALA A 153 -26.30 62.83 25.29
C ALA A 153 -27.79 63.16 25.42
N ASN A 154 -28.20 63.76 26.54
CA ASN A 154 -29.58 64.18 26.75
C ASN A 154 -29.81 65.53 26.05
N ALA A 155 -30.28 65.47 24.81
CA ALA A 155 -30.66 66.64 24.02
C ALA A 155 -32.11 67.05 24.31
N GLN A 156 -32.35 68.34 24.52
CA GLN A 156 -33.70 68.93 24.62
C GLN A 156 -33.77 70.27 23.90
N ASP A 157 -34.79 70.42 23.07
CA ASP A 157 -35.22 71.66 22.45
C ASP A 157 -36.55 72.09 23.09
N THR A 158 -36.71 73.39 23.34
CA THR A 158 -37.89 73.96 24.03
C THR A 158 -38.92 74.57 23.09
N ASP A 159 -38.61 74.80 21.81
CA ASP A 159 -39.56 75.30 20.81
C ASP A 159 -39.51 74.59 19.45
N GLY A 160 -38.49 73.76 19.20
CA GLY A 160 -38.37 72.88 18.04
C GLY A 160 -38.17 71.39 18.39
N THR A 161 -37.33 70.72 17.60
CA THR A 161 -37.00 69.30 17.66
C THR A 161 -35.55 69.05 17.20
N ILE A 162 -34.90 68.05 17.79
CA ILE A 162 -33.51 67.71 17.48
C ILE A 162 -33.40 67.05 16.09
N SER A 163 -32.51 67.55 15.24
CA SER A 163 -32.25 67.04 13.88
C SER A 163 -31.01 66.14 13.79
N SER A 164 -30.01 66.32 14.67
CA SER A 164 -28.82 65.46 14.69
C SER A 164 -28.12 65.43 16.07
N ILE A 165 -27.43 64.32 16.34
CA ILE A 165 -26.51 64.12 17.48
C ILE A 165 -25.26 63.40 16.95
N THR A 166 -24.06 63.91 17.27
CA THR A 166 -22.79 63.32 16.79
C THR A 166 -21.70 63.41 17.85
N TRP A 167 -21.07 62.29 18.17
CA TRP A 167 -20.02 62.15 19.17
C TRP A 167 -18.61 62.05 18.55
N VAL A 168 -17.59 62.50 19.30
CA VAL A 168 -16.17 62.43 18.95
C VAL A 168 -15.35 62.19 20.23
N GLN A 169 -14.33 61.33 20.20
CA GLN A 169 -13.32 61.28 21.28
C GLN A 169 -12.40 62.50 21.16
N SER A 170 -12.26 63.28 22.23
CA SER A 170 -11.54 64.55 22.25
C SER A 170 -10.21 64.52 23.02
N ALA A 171 -9.97 63.50 23.87
CA ALA A 171 -8.73 63.35 24.62
C ALA A 171 -8.50 61.90 25.12
N GLY A 172 -7.28 61.63 25.58
CA GLY A 172 -6.83 60.33 26.09
C GLY A 172 -6.37 59.37 25.00
N ASP A 173 -6.07 58.13 25.38
CA ASP A 173 -5.74 57.06 24.43
C ASP A 173 -6.97 56.69 23.59
N ASN A 174 -6.77 56.49 22.28
CA ASN A 174 -7.88 56.19 21.38
C ASN A 174 -8.57 54.87 21.76
N VAL A 175 -9.88 54.91 21.96
CA VAL A 175 -10.74 53.73 22.15
C VAL A 175 -11.74 53.61 21.00
N GLU A 176 -11.95 52.39 20.52
CA GLU A 176 -13.06 52.09 19.61
C GLU A 176 -14.38 52.22 20.38
N PHE A 177 -15.30 53.02 19.86
CA PHE A 177 -16.61 53.27 20.46
C PHE A 177 -17.72 53.15 19.40
N SER A 178 -18.90 52.70 19.82
CA SER A 178 -20.11 52.74 18.98
C SER A 178 -20.98 53.94 19.35
N GLN A 179 -21.77 54.45 18.41
CA GLN A 179 -22.78 55.48 18.64
C GLN A 179 -24.13 55.05 18.05
N THR A 180 -25.17 54.99 18.89
CA THR A 180 -26.56 54.72 18.49
C THR A 180 -27.51 55.56 19.34
N ASP A 181 -28.53 56.17 18.73
CA ASP A 181 -29.62 56.92 19.38
C ASP A 181 -29.19 57.96 20.46
N GLY A 182 -28.00 58.55 20.26
CA GLY A 182 -27.42 59.57 21.15
C GLY A 182 -26.53 59.04 22.28
N VAL A 183 -26.40 57.71 22.41
CA VAL A 183 -25.46 57.05 23.34
C VAL A 183 -24.13 56.78 22.64
N LEU A 184 -23.02 56.95 23.36
CA LEU A 184 -21.67 56.48 23.01
C LEU A 184 -21.26 55.37 23.99
N SER A 185 -20.71 54.26 23.48
CA SER A 185 -20.37 53.07 24.28
C SER A 185 -18.97 52.52 23.96
N PHE A 186 -18.15 52.30 24.99
CA PHE A 186 -16.78 51.75 24.87
C PHE A 186 -16.37 50.89 26.10
N THR A 187 -15.34 50.04 25.97
CA THR A 187 -14.75 49.32 27.10
C THR A 187 -13.56 50.09 27.66
N ALA A 188 -13.52 50.31 28.97
CA ALA A 188 -12.38 50.91 29.65
C ALA A 188 -11.09 50.10 29.42
N PRO A 189 -10.01 50.70 28.90
CA PRO A 189 -8.75 49.98 28.65
C PRO A 189 -8.12 49.44 29.94
N ASN A 190 -7.23 48.45 29.78
CA ASN A 190 -6.41 47.96 30.89
C ASN A 190 -5.27 48.95 31.17
N ALA A 191 -5.16 49.46 32.40
CA ALA A 191 -4.18 50.48 32.78
C ALA A 191 -3.49 50.10 34.09
N ALA A 192 -2.16 50.24 34.12
CA ALA A 192 -1.33 49.95 35.30
C ALA A 192 -1.29 51.12 36.32
N GLU A 193 -1.66 52.32 35.88
CA GLU A 193 -1.87 53.52 36.70
C GLU A 193 -3.19 54.17 36.25
N ASN A 194 -3.71 55.14 37.02
CA ASN A 194 -4.97 55.81 36.70
C ASN A 194 -4.85 56.75 35.48
N ILE A 195 -5.64 56.52 34.42
CA ILE A 195 -5.61 57.31 33.16
C ILE A 195 -6.97 57.96 32.84
N THR A 196 -7.00 59.02 32.03
CA THR A 196 -8.25 59.77 31.72
C THR A 196 -8.53 59.85 30.23
N LEU A 197 -9.75 59.47 29.84
CA LEU A 197 -10.28 59.61 28.48
C LEU A 197 -11.28 60.78 28.42
N GLY A 198 -11.43 61.43 27.26
CA GLY A 198 -12.33 62.57 27.08
C GLY A 198 -13.14 62.49 25.79
N PHE A 199 -14.42 62.87 25.85
CA PHE A 199 -15.39 62.78 24.75
C PHE A 199 -16.21 64.07 24.64
N SER A 200 -16.65 64.41 23.43
CA SER A 200 -17.56 65.52 23.15
C SER A 200 -18.70 65.12 22.22
N VAL A 201 -19.83 65.82 22.35
CA VAL A 201 -21.03 65.65 21.52
C VAL A 201 -21.47 67.00 20.94
N THR A 202 -21.93 66.98 19.69
CA THR A 202 -22.63 68.11 19.03
C THR A 202 -24.08 67.72 18.76
N VAL A 203 -25.00 68.66 18.97
CA VAL A 203 -26.44 68.48 18.80
C VAL A 203 -27.00 69.66 18.00
N THR A 204 -27.88 69.40 17.03
CA THR A 204 -28.50 70.43 16.16
C THR A 204 -30.03 70.33 16.19
N ASP A 205 -30.73 71.46 16.11
CA ASP A 205 -32.20 71.53 16.00
C ASP A 205 -32.70 71.49 14.54
N ASN A 206 -34.02 71.50 14.33
CA ASN A 206 -34.65 71.58 13.01
C ASN A 206 -34.63 72.99 12.37
N SER A 207 -34.08 73.99 13.07
CA SER A 207 -33.86 75.37 12.62
C SER A 207 -32.37 75.64 12.28
N ALA A 208 -31.53 74.60 12.35
CA ALA A 208 -30.08 74.59 12.14
C ALA A 208 -29.24 75.36 13.17
N SER A 209 -29.75 75.61 14.40
CA SER A 209 -28.92 76.02 15.54
C SER A 209 -28.37 74.80 16.27
N SER A 210 -27.20 74.94 16.91
CA SER A 210 -26.54 73.81 17.57
C SER A 210 -25.90 74.16 18.92
N ALA A 211 -25.68 73.12 19.73
CA ALA A 211 -24.98 73.16 21.01
C ALA A 211 -24.02 71.98 21.16
N GLN A 212 -23.10 72.10 22.12
CA GLN A 212 -22.07 71.10 22.40
C GLN A 212 -21.91 70.86 23.90
N ALA A 213 -21.51 69.64 24.26
CA ALA A 213 -21.10 69.27 25.61
C ALA A 213 -19.89 68.32 25.55
N SER A 214 -19.10 68.28 26.61
CA SER A 214 -17.93 67.38 26.75
C SER A 214 -17.87 66.79 28.16
N THR A 215 -17.28 65.61 28.28
CA THR A 215 -17.01 64.93 29.57
C THR A 215 -15.68 64.20 29.54
N THR A 216 -15.22 63.75 30.71
CA THR A 216 -14.06 62.87 30.87
C THR A 216 -14.37 61.69 31.77
N VAL A 217 -13.74 60.54 31.51
CA VAL A 217 -13.85 59.32 32.33
C VAL A 217 -12.46 58.93 32.84
N LEU A 218 -12.30 58.88 34.16
CA LEU A 218 -11.08 58.39 34.82
C LEU A 218 -11.12 56.87 34.95
N ILE A 219 -10.18 56.17 34.31
CA ILE A 219 -10.00 54.73 34.47
C ILE A 219 -9.04 54.49 35.63
N THR A 220 -9.45 53.71 36.63
CA THR A 220 -8.62 53.43 37.82
C THR A 220 -8.05 52.01 37.85
N GLN A 221 -6.85 51.89 38.41
CA GLN A 221 -6.20 50.61 38.70
C GLN A 221 -6.94 49.81 39.81
N LEU A 222 -6.49 48.58 40.03
CA LEU A 222 -6.99 47.67 41.07
C LEU A 222 -5.96 47.58 42.21
N ASN A 223 -6.41 47.51 43.47
CA ASN A 223 -5.53 47.36 44.64
C ASN A 223 -5.18 45.89 44.90
N THR A 224 -3.93 45.62 45.29
CA THR A 224 -3.41 44.30 45.62
C THR A 224 -3.38 44.07 47.14
N ALA A 225 -3.39 42.81 47.59
CA ALA A 225 -3.23 42.47 49.00
C ALA A 225 -1.75 42.19 49.35
N PRO A 226 -1.31 42.42 50.60
CA PRO A 226 0.08 42.25 50.99
C PRO A 226 0.56 40.80 50.94
N THR A 227 1.86 40.61 51.04
CA THR A 227 2.52 39.30 51.20
C THR A 227 3.00 39.13 52.64
N ILE A 228 2.99 37.90 53.16
CA ILE A 228 3.47 37.55 54.50
C ILE A 228 4.12 36.15 54.51
N SER A 229 5.21 36.00 55.26
CA SER A 229 5.93 34.74 55.48
C SER A 229 6.09 34.45 56.98
N ILE A 230 6.39 33.18 57.35
CA ILE A 230 6.75 32.77 58.72
C ILE A 230 8.01 31.89 58.67
N THR A 231 8.99 32.20 59.53
CA THR A 231 10.18 31.40 59.79
C THR A 231 10.07 30.70 61.16
N ALA A 232 10.31 29.39 61.19
CA ALA A 232 10.31 28.53 62.38
C ALA A 232 11.11 27.23 62.10
N PRO A 233 11.60 26.49 63.12
CA PRO A 233 12.07 25.11 62.93
C PRO A 233 10.96 24.20 62.39
N GLU A 234 11.32 23.03 61.88
CA GLU A 234 10.38 22.09 61.25
C GLU A 234 9.97 20.96 62.21
N GLN A 235 10.93 20.47 63.00
CA GLN A 235 10.73 19.47 64.04
C GLN A 235 11.36 19.97 65.35
N ALA A 236 10.95 19.39 66.48
CA ALA A 236 11.52 19.65 67.80
C ALA A 236 11.41 18.40 68.68
N GLU A 237 12.42 18.14 69.51
CA GLU A 237 12.38 17.04 70.48
C GLU A 237 11.56 17.39 71.74
N GLN A 238 11.21 16.37 72.52
CA GLN A 238 10.40 16.50 73.73
C GLN A 238 10.98 17.53 74.71
N ASN A 239 10.21 18.57 75.06
CA ASN A 239 10.56 19.72 75.92
C ASN A 239 11.45 20.82 75.30
N GLU A 240 11.84 20.73 74.02
CA GLU A 240 12.64 21.77 73.34
C GLU A 240 11.90 23.14 73.24
N LEU A 241 12.63 24.24 73.03
CA LEU A 241 12.07 25.60 72.93
C LEU A 241 11.93 26.05 71.46
N VAL A 242 10.70 26.33 71.04
CA VAL A 242 10.32 26.69 69.67
C VAL A 242 10.01 28.20 69.57
N THR A 243 10.41 28.84 68.47
CA THR A 243 10.12 30.26 68.17
C THR A 243 9.74 30.43 66.71
N LEU A 244 8.75 31.29 66.43
CA LEU A 244 8.26 31.65 65.11
C LEU A 244 8.31 33.17 64.91
N THR A 245 8.72 33.64 63.73
CA THR A 245 8.76 35.07 63.37
C THR A 245 8.16 35.29 61.99
N ALA A 246 7.42 36.38 61.80
CA ALA A 246 6.75 36.74 60.55
C ALA A 246 7.25 38.07 59.97
N GLU A 247 7.32 38.13 58.65
CA GLU A 247 7.69 39.32 57.87
C GLU A 247 6.64 39.56 56.77
N ALA A 248 6.34 40.82 56.45
CA ALA A 248 5.31 41.17 55.48
C ALA A 248 5.72 42.39 54.62
N GLN A 249 5.29 42.41 53.36
CA GLN A 249 5.57 43.47 52.38
C GLN A 249 4.37 43.69 51.46
N ASP A 250 4.24 44.90 50.91
CA ASP A 250 3.15 45.34 50.05
C ASP A 250 3.74 45.96 48.76
N SER A 251 3.05 45.80 47.63
CA SER A 251 3.50 46.21 46.29
C SER A 251 3.03 47.61 45.88
N ASP A 252 1.86 48.00 46.36
CA ASP A 252 1.13 49.22 45.99
C ASP A 252 0.76 50.07 47.22
N GLY A 253 0.86 49.51 48.43
CA GLY A 253 0.68 50.20 49.71
C GLY A 253 1.79 49.96 50.74
N THR A 254 1.38 49.84 52.01
CA THR A 254 2.21 49.65 53.20
C THR A 254 1.50 48.83 54.27
N ILE A 255 2.25 48.02 55.04
CA ILE A 255 1.70 47.16 56.10
C ILE A 255 1.28 47.99 57.33
N ASN A 256 0.03 47.77 57.77
CA ASN A 256 -0.61 48.41 58.91
C ASN A 256 -0.51 47.55 60.19
N SER A 257 -0.70 46.22 60.11
CA SER A 257 -0.56 45.33 61.27
C SER A 257 -0.25 43.87 60.92
N ILE A 258 0.25 43.11 61.91
CA ILE A 258 0.36 41.63 61.89
C ILE A 258 -0.28 41.07 63.18
N THR A 259 -1.02 39.96 63.06
CA THR A 259 -1.67 39.25 64.19
C THR A 259 -1.43 37.74 64.10
N TRP A 260 -1.49 37.02 65.23
CA TRP A 260 -1.17 35.59 65.34
C TRP A 260 -2.28 34.78 66.01
N GLN A 261 -2.43 33.50 65.63
CA GLN A 261 -3.37 32.56 66.23
C GLN A 261 -2.85 31.11 66.16
N GLN A 262 -2.96 30.32 67.25
CA GLN A 262 -2.79 28.86 67.18
C GLN A 262 -4.06 28.22 66.59
N THR A 263 -3.90 27.30 65.64
CA THR A 263 -5.01 26.64 64.94
C THR A 263 -5.04 25.12 65.05
N ASN A 264 -3.92 24.46 65.37
CA ASN A 264 -3.84 23.01 65.50
C ASN A 264 -2.80 22.56 66.55
N GLY A 265 -2.93 21.29 66.99
CA GLY A 265 -2.08 20.63 67.97
C GLY A 265 -2.52 20.87 69.42
N PRO A 266 -1.82 20.27 70.40
CA PRO A 266 -1.99 20.59 71.81
C PRO A 266 -1.86 22.09 72.07
N VAL A 267 -2.71 22.66 72.92
CA VAL A 267 -2.63 24.08 73.30
C VAL A 267 -1.35 24.31 74.11
N VAL A 268 -0.57 25.30 73.71
CA VAL A 268 0.71 25.67 74.34
C VAL A 268 0.69 27.10 74.83
N ASP A 269 1.35 27.37 75.96
CA ASP A 269 1.48 28.72 76.50
C ASP A 269 2.45 29.55 75.63
N ILE A 270 1.93 30.57 74.94
CA ILE A 270 2.72 31.42 74.04
C ILE A 270 3.13 32.75 74.66
N THR A 271 4.34 33.21 74.32
CA THR A 271 4.79 34.61 74.51
C THR A 271 4.85 35.31 73.15
N GLN A 272 4.32 36.53 73.02
CA GLN A 272 4.16 37.23 71.73
C GLN A 272 4.79 38.64 71.70
N THR A 273 5.28 39.04 70.52
CA THR A 273 5.69 40.40 70.15
C THR A 273 4.85 40.92 68.95
N SER A 274 5.20 42.09 68.39
CA SER A 274 4.57 42.61 67.17
C SER A 274 4.81 41.74 65.91
N THR A 275 5.83 40.87 65.91
CA THR A 275 6.19 40.06 64.72
C THR A 275 6.54 38.60 65.04
N SER A 276 6.59 38.17 66.31
CA SER A 276 7.04 36.82 66.69
C SER A 276 6.28 36.21 67.88
N ILE A 277 6.34 34.88 67.99
CA ILE A 277 5.79 34.07 69.10
C ILE A 277 6.75 32.94 69.51
N SER A 278 6.66 32.42 70.74
CA SER A 278 7.45 31.25 71.20
C SER A 278 6.75 30.39 72.26
N PHE A 279 7.11 29.10 72.35
CA PHE A 279 6.54 28.06 73.25
C PHE A 279 7.51 26.86 73.45
N ASN A 280 7.21 25.93 74.39
CA ASN A 280 7.97 24.68 74.58
C ASN A 280 7.23 23.43 74.06
N ALA A 281 7.97 22.49 73.46
CA ALA A 281 7.45 21.25 72.88
C ALA A 281 6.84 20.29 73.93
N PRO A 282 5.63 19.75 73.73
CA PRO A 282 4.98 18.82 74.65
C PRO A 282 5.55 17.38 74.58
N THR A 283 4.97 16.47 75.35
CA THR A 283 5.23 15.02 75.28
C THR A 283 4.17 14.32 74.44
N VAL A 284 4.61 13.39 73.59
CA VAL A 284 3.78 12.70 72.60
C VAL A 284 4.05 11.19 72.61
N ALA A 285 3.12 10.39 72.10
CA ALA A 285 3.25 8.92 71.99
C ALA A 285 3.50 8.45 70.55
N GLN A 286 3.43 9.39 69.59
CA GLN A 286 3.68 9.26 68.16
C GLN A 286 3.86 10.68 67.62
N ASP A 287 4.42 10.83 66.42
CA ASP A 287 4.69 12.13 65.82
C ASP A 287 3.45 13.04 65.75
N THR A 288 3.57 14.28 66.24
CA THR A 288 2.43 15.19 66.44
C THR A 288 2.72 16.63 66.00
N ASN A 289 1.75 17.24 65.30
CA ASN A 289 1.86 18.57 64.71
C ASN A 289 1.24 19.69 65.56
N ILE A 290 1.90 20.84 65.64
CA ILE A 290 1.39 22.10 66.21
C ILE A 290 1.45 23.21 65.15
N THR A 291 0.38 23.97 64.95
CA THR A 291 0.27 24.96 63.84
C THR A 291 -0.20 26.34 64.30
N PHE A 292 0.43 27.38 63.75
CA PHE A 292 0.07 28.79 63.94
C PHE A 292 -0.13 29.51 62.62
N VAL A 293 -1.10 30.43 62.59
CA VAL A 293 -1.40 31.36 61.48
C VAL A 293 -0.91 32.76 61.88
N ALA A 294 -0.32 33.50 60.93
CA ALA A 294 -0.08 34.94 61.02
C ALA A 294 -0.81 35.67 59.88
N THR A 295 -1.48 36.78 60.19
CA THR A 295 -2.25 37.60 59.24
C THR A 295 -1.70 39.02 59.17
N ALA A 296 -1.35 39.50 57.98
CA ALA A 296 -1.01 40.88 57.66
C ALA A 296 -2.22 41.66 57.12
N THR A 297 -2.19 42.97 57.27
CA THR A 297 -3.18 43.92 56.72
C THR A 297 -2.46 45.18 56.25
N ASP A 298 -2.84 45.71 55.09
CA ASP A 298 -2.28 46.95 54.51
C ASP A 298 -3.03 48.24 54.96
N ASN A 299 -2.69 49.39 54.34
CA ASN A 299 -3.35 50.67 54.59
C ASN A 299 -4.74 50.82 53.95
N ASP A 300 -5.01 50.13 52.84
CA ASP A 300 -6.30 50.18 52.12
C ASP A 300 -7.25 49.02 52.54
N SER A 301 -6.85 48.32 53.60
CA SER A 301 -7.58 47.27 54.33
C SER A 301 -7.72 45.93 53.61
N ALA A 302 -6.90 45.64 52.59
CA ALA A 302 -6.75 44.26 52.13
C ALA A 302 -5.81 43.47 53.06
N THR A 303 -5.97 42.15 53.04
CA THR A 303 -5.40 41.26 54.06
C THR A 303 -4.87 39.98 53.43
N ASN A 304 -3.77 39.46 53.96
CA ASN A 304 -3.26 38.15 53.58
C ASN A 304 -2.73 37.42 54.82
N ASN A 305 -2.75 36.09 54.80
CA ASN A 305 -2.30 35.27 55.92
C ASN A 305 -1.50 34.06 55.44
N THR A 306 -0.69 33.53 56.34
CA THR A 306 0.12 32.33 56.12
C THR A 306 0.24 31.54 57.42
N GLN A 307 0.64 30.27 57.33
CA GLN A 307 0.76 29.39 58.49
C GLN A 307 2.04 28.57 58.48
N LYS A 308 2.51 28.18 59.66
CA LYS A 308 3.66 27.28 59.85
C LYS A 308 3.33 26.24 60.92
N THR A 309 3.75 25.01 60.65
CA THR A 309 3.61 23.84 61.52
C THR A 309 5.00 23.42 62.02
N VAL A 310 5.05 22.85 63.22
CA VAL A 310 6.21 22.20 63.82
C VAL A 310 5.80 20.80 64.32
N VAL A 311 6.64 19.79 64.08
CA VAL A 311 6.41 18.37 64.45
C VAL A 311 7.17 18.01 65.72
N ILE A 312 6.62 17.16 66.58
CA ILE A 312 7.24 16.61 67.80
C ILE A 312 7.34 15.08 67.68
N LEU A 313 8.47 14.45 68.03
CA LEU A 313 8.86 13.06 67.65
C LEU A 313 8.72 11.96 68.74
N ALA A 314 8.84 10.67 68.37
CA ALA A 314 8.73 9.45 69.22
C ALA A 314 9.82 8.33 68.95
N PRO A 315 9.91 7.22 69.75
CA PRO A 315 11.00 6.19 69.71
C PRO A 315 10.66 4.78 69.11
N ASN A 316 11.68 3.91 68.88
CA ASN A 316 11.69 2.68 68.02
C ASN A 316 11.92 1.28 68.70
N ASN A 317 11.60 0.17 67.99
CA ASN A 317 11.79 -1.27 68.34
C ASN A 317 12.09 -2.18 67.08
N PRO A 318 12.56 -3.47 67.23
CA PRO A 318 13.05 -4.31 66.11
C PRO A 318 12.23 -5.57 65.65
N PRO A 319 12.51 -6.16 64.44
CA PRO A 319 11.71 -7.20 63.76
C PRO A 319 12.09 -8.70 63.98
N THR A 320 11.28 -9.63 63.40
CA THR A 320 11.34 -11.11 63.61
C THR A 320 11.01 -11.96 62.35
N ALA A 321 11.59 -13.17 62.18
CA ALA A 321 11.47 -14.04 60.97
C ALA A 321 11.52 -15.58 61.23
N GLN A 322 11.37 -16.43 60.18
CA GLN A 322 11.41 -17.92 60.22
C GLN A 322 12.09 -18.58 58.98
N ASP A 323 12.61 -19.81 59.13
CA ASP A 323 13.24 -20.63 58.07
C ASP A 323 12.24 -21.21 57.02
N VAL A 324 12.72 -21.47 55.79
CA VAL A 324 11.92 -21.96 54.65
C VAL A 324 12.60 -23.13 53.92
N SER A 325 11.81 -24.05 53.32
CA SER A 325 12.29 -25.14 52.45
C SER A 325 11.34 -25.36 51.27
N ILE A 326 11.87 -25.55 50.04
CA ILE A 326 11.08 -25.78 48.82
C ILE A 326 11.67 -26.87 47.90
N ASN A 327 10.78 -27.56 47.18
CA ASN A 327 11.14 -28.43 46.06
C ASN A 327 10.92 -27.68 44.74
N VAL A 328 11.83 -27.88 43.78
CA VAL A 328 11.90 -27.15 42.50
C VAL A 328 12.06 -28.16 41.36
N GLN A 329 11.28 -28.03 40.30
CA GLN A 329 11.41 -28.89 39.11
C GLN A 329 12.68 -28.52 38.32
N TYR A 330 13.32 -29.50 37.70
CA TYR A 330 14.53 -29.31 36.90
C TYR A 330 14.37 -28.19 35.86
N ASN A 331 15.35 -27.29 35.78
CA ASN A 331 15.36 -26.09 34.93
C ASN A 331 14.15 -25.12 35.07
N GLN A 332 13.23 -25.30 36.02
CA GLN A 332 12.03 -24.47 36.20
C GLN A 332 12.13 -23.49 37.38
N THR A 333 11.42 -22.36 37.28
CA THR A 333 11.35 -21.35 38.33
C THR A 333 10.23 -21.64 39.32
N LYS A 334 10.49 -21.50 40.63
CA LYS A 334 9.53 -21.75 41.71
C LYS A 334 9.30 -20.52 42.58
N GLN A 335 8.04 -20.13 42.75
CA GLN A 335 7.64 -19.09 43.69
C GLN A 335 7.60 -19.62 45.14
N PHE A 336 8.05 -18.77 46.07
CA PHE A 336 7.96 -18.94 47.52
C PHE A 336 7.68 -17.59 48.22
N GLY A 337 7.33 -17.63 49.50
CA GLY A 337 7.10 -16.42 50.30
C GLY A 337 7.77 -16.51 51.67
N LEU A 338 8.03 -15.35 52.28
CA LEU A 338 8.64 -15.23 53.60
C LEU A 338 7.60 -14.72 54.62
N VAL A 339 7.84 -14.98 55.91
CA VAL A 339 6.97 -14.52 57.01
C VAL A 339 7.83 -13.76 58.02
N ILE A 340 7.63 -12.44 58.06
CA ILE A 340 8.42 -11.48 58.84
C ILE A 340 7.45 -10.50 59.50
N ASN A 341 7.70 -10.09 60.75
CA ASN A 341 6.85 -9.16 61.49
C ASN A 341 7.69 -8.15 62.28
N ASP A 342 7.20 -6.92 62.36
CA ASP A 342 7.75 -5.82 63.17
C ASP A 342 6.75 -5.35 64.24
N ALA A 343 7.24 -4.65 65.28
CA ALA A 343 6.46 -4.21 66.43
C ALA A 343 5.92 -2.76 66.36
N ASP A 344 6.70 -1.83 65.80
CA ASP A 344 6.29 -0.42 65.63
C ASP A 344 5.67 -0.16 64.25
N ASN A 345 5.67 -1.18 63.39
CA ASN A 345 5.16 -1.22 62.02
C ASN A 345 6.08 -0.46 61.03
N ASP A 346 7.40 -0.58 61.24
CA ASP A 346 8.43 -0.08 60.34
C ASP A 346 8.62 -0.95 59.09
N THR A 347 9.33 -0.42 58.09
CA THR A 347 9.40 -1.02 56.74
C THR A 347 10.58 -1.99 56.58
N VAL A 348 10.37 -3.24 56.98
CA VAL A 348 11.42 -4.27 56.98
C VAL A 348 11.91 -4.62 55.55
N GLN A 349 13.22 -4.50 55.34
CA GLN A 349 13.96 -4.94 54.15
C GLN A 349 14.52 -6.35 54.33
N VAL A 350 14.60 -7.13 53.25
CA VAL A 350 15.19 -8.49 53.24
C VAL A 350 16.40 -8.53 52.30
N THR A 351 17.49 -9.18 52.74
CA THR A 351 18.72 -9.35 51.96
C THR A 351 19.05 -10.83 51.74
N PHE A 352 19.52 -11.14 50.53
CA PHE A 352 19.98 -12.46 50.08
C PHE A 352 21.51 -12.46 49.94
N PRO A 353 22.20 -13.61 49.98
CA PRO A 353 23.65 -13.65 49.87
C PRO A 353 24.13 -13.36 48.44
N ASP A 354 25.28 -12.70 48.30
CA ASP A 354 25.85 -12.26 47.02
C ASP A 354 26.18 -13.41 46.05
N ASP A 355 26.51 -14.59 46.58
CA ASP A 355 26.79 -15.81 45.80
C ASP A 355 25.67 -16.84 45.99
N LEU A 356 24.96 -17.11 44.89
CA LEU A 356 23.88 -18.09 44.82
C LEU A 356 24.30 -19.42 44.15
N ASN A 357 25.61 -19.64 43.91
CA ASN A 357 26.15 -20.78 43.15
C ASN A 357 25.52 -20.93 41.74
N GLY A 358 25.27 -19.81 41.06
CA GLY A 358 24.65 -19.77 39.73
C GLY A 358 23.13 -19.88 39.70
N ALA A 359 22.46 -20.04 40.85
CA ALA A 359 21.00 -19.86 40.94
C ALA A 359 20.64 -18.36 40.88
N GLN A 360 19.36 -18.04 40.68
CA GLN A 360 18.84 -16.67 40.70
C GLN A 360 17.64 -16.56 41.64
N ILE A 361 17.52 -15.42 42.32
CA ILE A 361 16.34 -15.05 43.10
C ILE A 361 15.85 -13.69 42.61
N SER A 362 14.54 -13.57 42.37
CA SER A 362 13.90 -12.33 41.93
C SER A 362 12.67 -12.00 42.79
N VAL A 363 12.41 -10.71 42.97
CA VAL A 363 11.27 -10.21 43.76
C VAL A 363 10.02 -10.27 42.90
N VAL A 364 8.93 -10.84 43.43
CA VAL A 364 7.60 -10.84 42.80
C VAL A 364 6.73 -9.75 43.41
N ASP A 365 6.72 -9.66 44.74
CA ASP A 365 6.04 -8.63 45.51
C ASP A 365 6.86 -8.35 46.78
N SER A 366 7.40 -7.14 46.89
CA SER A 366 8.18 -6.71 48.06
C SER A 366 7.31 -6.37 49.28
N GLN A 367 6.02 -6.09 49.10
CA GLN A 367 5.09 -5.80 50.20
C GLN A 367 4.53 -7.09 50.80
N SER A 368 4.23 -8.08 49.96
CA SER A 368 3.80 -9.42 50.41
C SER A 368 4.95 -10.39 50.70
N LEU A 369 6.21 -9.95 50.52
CA LEU A 369 7.44 -10.76 50.67
C LEU A 369 7.43 -12.07 49.85
N ILE A 370 7.04 -11.96 48.57
CA ILE A 370 6.97 -13.07 47.62
C ILE A 370 8.12 -12.99 46.62
N PHE A 371 8.80 -14.12 46.39
CA PHE A 371 10.01 -14.23 45.59
C PHE A 371 9.94 -15.46 44.66
N ASN A 372 10.67 -15.39 43.55
CA ASN A 372 10.88 -16.50 42.63
C ASN A 372 12.33 -16.98 42.75
N TYR A 373 12.53 -18.29 42.92
CA TYR A 373 13.84 -18.96 42.83
C TYR A 373 13.95 -19.70 41.50
N THR A 374 15.07 -19.53 40.80
CA THR A 374 15.43 -20.24 39.57
C THR A 374 16.73 -21.02 39.81
N PRO A 375 16.77 -22.34 39.59
CA PRO A 375 17.97 -23.15 39.81
C PRO A 375 19.06 -22.85 38.76
N PRO A 376 20.33 -23.23 39.03
CA PRO A 376 21.39 -23.17 38.01
C PRO A 376 21.06 -24.15 36.88
N SER A 377 21.24 -23.72 35.63
CA SER A 377 20.93 -24.53 34.44
C SER A 377 21.62 -25.88 34.45
N ASN A 378 20.87 -26.93 34.14
CA ASN A 378 21.30 -28.33 34.05
C ASN A 378 21.95 -28.88 35.34
N SER A 379 21.53 -28.37 36.51
CA SER A 379 22.00 -28.85 37.82
C SER A 379 20.96 -29.70 38.54
N ILE A 380 21.39 -30.86 39.03
CA ILE A 380 20.59 -31.82 39.82
C ILE A 380 20.94 -31.79 41.33
N SER A 381 21.74 -30.80 41.76
CA SER A 381 22.23 -30.70 43.15
C SER A 381 21.30 -29.87 44.04
N SER A 382 21.03 -30.38 45.25
CA SER A 382 20.32 -29.62 46.31
C SER A 382 21.19 -28.50 46.89
N GLN A 383 20.57 -27.41 47.37
CA GLN A 383 21.24 -26.18 47.82
C GLN A 383 20.65 -25.62 49.14
N SER A 384 21.38 -24.73 49.80
CA SER A 384 20.94 -24.05 51.03
C SER A 384 21.58 -22.65 51.14
N TYR A 385 20.79 -21.66 51.57
CA TYR A 385 21.18 -20.25 51.64
C TYR A 385 20.80 -19.62 53.00
N THR A 386 21.46 -18.51 53.37
CA THR A 386 21.20 -17.74 54.59
C THR A 386 20.79 -16.31 54.23
N LEU A 387 19.68 -15.83 54.79
CA LEU A 387 19.04 -14.55 54.51
C LEU A 387 19.05 -13.66 55.76
N SER A 388 18.86 -12.36 55.59
CA SER A 388 18.69 -11.39 56.69
C SER A 388 17.51 -10.43 56.49
N ALA A 389 17.05 -9.81 57.57
CA ALA A 389 15.96 -8.83 57.59
C ALA A 389 16.22 -7.67 58.58
N SER A 390 15.89 -6.43 58.21
CA SER A 390 16.20 -5.20 58.95
C SER A 390 15.12 -4.11 58.76
N ASP A 391 14.79 -3.37 59.82
CA ASP A 391 13.87 -2.21 59.82
C ASP A 391 14.51 -0.89 59.33
N GLY A 392 15.83 -0.77 59.46
CA GLY A 392 16.62 0.44 59.21
C GLY A 392 17.69 0.71 60.29
N GLU A 393 17.47 0.25 61.53
CA GLU A 393 18.33 0.45 62.70
C GLU A 393 18.83 -0.88 63.32
N ASP A 394 18.05 -1.96 63.29
CA ASP A 394 18.33 -3.30 63.84
C ASP A 394 18.22 -4.42 62.76
N THR A 395 18.66 -5.67 63.05
CA THR A 395 18.75 -6.77 62.02
C THR A 395 18.71 -8.21 62.58
N ILE A 396 18.13 -9.17 61.85
CA ILE A 396 18.05 -10.62 62.18
C ILE A 396 18.28 -11.56 60.95
N ASN A 397 18.67 -12.83 61.15
CA ASN A 397 19.01 -13.82 60.09
C ASN A 397 18.23 -15.15 60.17
N PHE A 398 18.04 -15.86 59.04
CA PHE A 398 17.33 -17.16 58.90
C PHE A 398 17.75 -17.95 57.62
N LEU A 399 17.20 -19.14 57.35
CA LEU A 399 17.61 -20.05 56.25
C LEU A 399 16.55 -20.31 55.15
N LEU A 400 17.04 -20.68 53.96
CA LEU A 400 16.28 -21.17 52.80
C LEU A 400 16.91 -22.45 52.22
N ASN A 401 16.17 -23.56 52.11
CA ASN A 401 16.66 -24.84 51.59
C ASN A 401 15.96 -25.25 50.28
N ILE A 402 16.71 -25.84 49.34
CA ILE A 402 16.25 -26.19 47.99
C ILE A 402 16.55 -27.67 47.67
N THR A 403 15.57 -28.40 47.15
CA THR A 403 15.75 -29.72 46.52
C THR A 403 15.28 -29.70 45.07
N ILE A 404 16.08 -30.25 44.16
CA ILE A 404 15.72 -30.44 42.74
C ILE A 404 15.03 -31.80 42.57
N VAL A 405 14.00 -31.85 41.73
CA VAL A 405 13.27 -33.05 41.30
C VAL A 405 12.93 -32.94 39.82
N ASP A 406 12.62 -34.04 39.13
CA ASP A 406 12.19 -34.01 37.74
C ASP A 406 11.08 -35.03 37.43
N SER A 407 9.85 -34.61 37.69
CA SER A 407 8.65 -35.39 37.39
C SER A 407 8.10 -35.17 35.97
N THR A 408 8.93 -34.67 35.05
CA THR A 408 8.58 -34.40 33.66
C THR A 408 9.21 -35.43 32.72
N PRO A 409 8.48 -35.97 31.72
CA PRO A 409 9.09 -36.78 30.67
C PRO A 409 10.06 -35.97 29.82
N ALA A 410 11.26 -36.51 29.62
CA ALA A 410 12.24 -35.94 28.71
C ALA A 410 11.71 -35.87 27.26
N THR A 411 12.24 -34.93 26.48
CA THR A 411 12.05 -34.88 25.03
C THR A 411 13.40 -35.02 24.31
N ILE A 412 13.37 -35.25 23.00
CA ILE A 412 14.59 -35.34 22.19
C ILE A 412 14.88 -33.96 21.60
N SER A 413 16.03 -33.39 21.98
CA SER A 413 16.43 -32.03 21.62
C SER A 413 17.05 -31.94 20.22
N SER A 414 17.68 -33.02 19.75
CA SER A 414 18.15 -33.15 18.37
C SER A 414 18.43 -34.61 17.98
N VAL A 415 18.36 -34.89 16.68
CA VAL A 415 18.95 -36.07 16.05
C VAL A 415 19.78 -35.62 14.84
N THR A 416 20.90 -36.29 14.59
CA THR A 416 21.75 -36.10 13.41
C THR A 416 22.07 -37.48 12.84
N PRO A 417 21.74 -37.81 11.58
CA PRO A 417 21.11 -36.94 10.59
C PRO A 417 19.70 -36.48 11.00
N SER A 418 19.38 -35.23 10.67
CA SER A 418 18.08 -34.61 10.97
C SER A 418 17.04 -34.98 9.92
N ASN A 419 15.76 -34.77 10.23
CA ASN A 419 14.72 -34.99 9.23
C ASN A 419 14.87 -33.95 8.11
N SER A 420 14.66 -34.35 6.86
CA SER A 420 14.98 -33.52 5.69
C SER A 420 16.43 -33.01 5.65
N SER A 421 17.40 -33.76 6.18
CA SER A 421 18.80 -33.55 5.79
C SER A 421 19.01 -33.99 4.34
N GLU A 422 20.08 -33.50 3.73
CA GLU A 422 20.72 -34.17 2.60
C GLU A 422 20.84 -35.69 2.86
N PRO A 423 20.65 -36.53 1.82
CA PRO A 423 21.05 -37.93 1.87
C PRO A 423 22.47 -38.09 2.43
N VAL A 424 22.68 -39.06 3.32
CA VAL A 424 23.98 -39.27 3.99
C VAL A 424 24.64 -40.58 3.59
N LEU A 425 25.96 -40.61 3.53
CA LEU A 425 26.74 -41.83 3.24
C LEU A 425 26.33 -42.99 4.16
N VAL A 426 26.30 -44.21 3.60
CA VAL A 426 25.93 -45.48 4.27
C VAL A 426 26.77 -45.88 5.49
N ASP A 427 27.84 -45.16 5.83
CA ASP A 427 28.66 -45.34 7.04
C ASP A 427 28.49 -44.19 8.07
N SER A 428 27.57 -43.25 7.84
CA SER A 428 27.33 -42.09 8.71
C SER A 428 26.79 -42.48 10.09
N PRO A 429 27.35 -41.94 11.20
CA PRO A 429 26.88 -42.24 12.55
C PRO A 429 25.61 -41.45 12.91
N VAL A 430 24.72 -42.08 13.68
CA VAL A 430 23.47 -41.47 14.16
C VAL A 430 23.64 -40.98 15.60
N SER A 431 23.47 -39.69 15.82
CA SER A 431 23.65 -39.00 17.10
C SER A 431 22.31 -38.48 17.63
N ILE A 432 21.99 -38.70 18.90
CA ILE A 432 20.73 -38.28 19.54
C ILE A 432 21.06 -37.48 20.82
N SER A 433 20.38 -36.36 21.05
CA SER A 433 20.45 -35.58 22.29
C SER A 433 19.07 -35.38 22.93
N PHE A 434 19.04 -35.23 24.25
CA PHE A 434 17.81 -35.12 25.04
C PHE A 434 17.64 -33.73 25.68
N SER A 435 16.45 -33.38 26.16
CA SER A 435 16.21 -32.16 26.94
C SER A 435 16.83 -32.24 28.35
N ASP A 436 16.83 -33.45 28.90
CA ASP A 436 17.12 -33.73 30.31
C ASP A 436 18.43 -34.50 30.46
N ILE A 437 18.75 -34.86 31.71
CA ILE A 437 19.85 -35.77 32.03
C ILE A 437 19.26 -37.18 32.18
N MET A 438 19.70 -38.11 31.34
CA MET A 438 19.18 -39.48 31.21
C MET A 438 20.04 -40.49 31.98
N LEU A 439 19.44 -41.55 32.52
CA LEU A 439 20.18 -42.62 33.21
C LEU A 439 20.82 -43.59 32.22
N THR A 440 22.15 -43.71 32.26
CA THR A 440 22.94 -44.60 31.38
C THR A 440 22.52 -46.07 31.51
N SER A 441 22.01 -46.48 32.67
CA SER A 441 21.47 -47.83 32.91
C SER A 441 20.17 -48.16 32.18
N SER A 442 19.48 -47.16 31.60
CA SER A 442 18.25 -47.33 30.82
C SER A 442 18.49 -47.34 29.30
N LEU A 443 19.72 -47.06 28.85
CA LEU A 443 20.08 -47.12 27.44
C LEU A 443 20.32 -48.57 27.01
N VAL A 444 19.50 -49.05 26.07
CA VAL A 444 19.56 -50.40 25.49
C VAL A 444 19.36 -50.28 23.98
N THR A 445 20.21 -50.92 23.19
CA THR A 445 20.07 -50.98 21.73
C THR A 445 19.84 -52.41 21.26
N ASN A 446 19.35 -52.55 20.02
CA ASN A 446 19.23 -53.86 19.37
C ASN A 446 20.61 -54.38 18.92
N THR A 447 21.01 -55.58 19.35
CA THR A 447 22.36 -56.13 19.10
C THR A 447 22.48 -56.98 17.82
N SER A 448 21.37 -57.21 17.12
CA SER A 448 21.30 -58.03 15.91
C SER A 448 20.05 -57.67 15.11
N GLU A 449 20.16 -57.55 13.79
CA GLU A 449 19.01 -57.27 12.91
C GLU A 449 17.85 -58.25 13.16
N GLY A 450 16.63 -57.73 13.28
CA GLY A 450 15.45 -58.52 13.63
C GLY A 450 14.35 -57.69 14.29
N ALA A 451 13.51 -58.32 15.12
CA ALA A 451 12.41 -57.64 15.79
C ALA A 451 12.90 -56.51 16.72
N CYS A 452 12.32 -55.32 16.60
CA CYS A 452 12.73 -54.13 17.34
C CYS A 452 12.68 -54.31 18.86
N ALA A 453 13.80 -54.00 19.53
CA ALA A 453 13.97 -54.07 20.98
C ALA A 453 14.99 -53.03 21.46
N GLY A 454 14.96 -52.73 22.77
CA GLY A 454 15.80 -51.70 23.40
C GLY A 454 15.14 -50.31 23.39
N SER A 455 15.70 -49.40 24.17
CA SER A 455 15.20 -48.03 24.33
C SER A 455 15.53 -47.10 23.16
N VAL A 456 16.51 -47.44 22.30
CA VAL A 456 16.82 -46.71 21.05
C VAL A 456 16.86 -47.67 19.86
N GLN A 457 16.18 -47.29 18.78
CA GLN A 457 15.81 -48.16 17.66
C GLN A 457 15.89 -47.41 16.32
N ILE A 458 16.36 -48.09 15.25
CA ILE A 458 16.41 -47.56 13.88
C ILE A 458 15.90 -48.63 12.90
N SER A 459 15.06 -48.24 11.94
CA SER A 459 14.32 -49.14 11.02
C SER A 459 14.03 -48.48 9.67
N ALA A 460 13.99 -49.27 8.59
CA ALA A 460 13.50 -48.84 7.27
C ALA A 460 12.07 -49.34 6.93
N ASP A 461 11.43 -50.13 7.80
CA ASP A 461 10.19 -50.88 7.50
C ASP A 461 9.05 -50.56 8.48
N SER A 462 8.96 -49.29 8.91
CA SER A 462 8.04 -48.79 9.95
C SER A 462 8.17 -49.53 11.29
N PHE A 463 9.39 -49.95 11.63
CA PHE A 463 9.73 -50.70 12.85
C PHE A 463 9.08 -52.09 12.94
N SER A 464 8.93 -52.77 11.80
CA SER A 464 8.64 -54.20 11.74
C SER A 464 9.91 -55.01 12.06
N THR A 465 11.06 -54.53 11.59
CA THR A 465 12.41 -54.92 11.98
C THR A 465 13.24 -53.68 12.33
N CYS A 466 14.34 -53.89 13.05
CA CYS A 466 15.32 -52.86 13.40
C CYS A 466 16.74 -53.38 13.14
N LEU A 467 17.63 -52.46 12.78
CA LEU A 467 19.05 -52.74 12.58
C LEU A 467 19.76 -53.20 13.86
N ALA A 468 20.95 -53.76 13.72
CA ALA A 468 21.92 -53.87 14.81
C ALA A 468 22.61 -52.51 15.01
N LEU A 469 22.67 -52.03 16.26
CA LEU A 469 23.21 -50.71 16.61
C LEU A 469 24.32 -50.82 17.66
N ASN A 470 25.52 -50.33 17.33
CA ASN A 470 26.61 -50.17 18.28
C ASN A 470 26.57 -48.77 18.92
N VAL A 471 26.91 -48.66 20.20
CA VAL A 471 27.10 -47.37 20.89
C VAL A 471 28.57 -46.99 20.84
N GLU A 472 28.91 -45.95 20.09
CA GLU A 472 30.29 -45.45 19.95
C GLU A 472 30.70 -44.59 21.15
N SER A 473 29.81 -43.71 21.62
CA SER A 473 30.10 -42.77 22.71
C SER A 473 28.85 -42.19 23.37
N LEU A 474 29.04 -41.70 24.60
CA LEU A 474 28.07 -40.95 25.40
C LEU A 474 28.71 -39.64 25.86
N SER A 475 27.91 -38.57 25.95
CA SER A 475 28.32 -37.27 26.50
C SER A 475 27.31 -36.75 27.51
N GLY A 476 27.70 -35.81 28.37
CA GLY A 476 26.85 -35.27 29.44
C GLY A 476 27.43 -34.01 30.09
N THR A 477 26.59 -33.25 30.77
CA THR A 477 26.98 -32.05 31.53
C THR A 477 27.70 -32.39 32.84
N THR A 478 27.33 -33.50 33.46
CA THR A 478 28.06 -34.11 34.57
C THR A 478 29.27 -34.89 34.05
N SER A 479 30.42 -34.78 34.73
CA SER A 479 31.66 -35.49 34.37
C SER A 479 31.64 -37.01 34.63
N ASP A 480 30.46 -37.59 34.88
CA ASP A 480 30.24 -39.02 35.09
C ASP A 480 29.25 -39.58 34.04
N THR A 481 29.78 -39.91 32.87
CA THR A 481 29.02 -40.59 31.81
C THR A 481 28.72 -42.07 32.11
N SER A 482 29.24 -42.62 33.22
CA SER A 482 28.95 -44.00 33.63
C SER A 482 27.60 -44.13 34.36
N THR A 483 27.11 -43.05 34.96
CA THR A 483 25.78 -42.99 35.60
C THR A 483 24.76 -42.22 34.74
N TYR A 484 25.16 -41.08 34.14
CA TYR A 484 24.23 -40.16 33.46
C TYR A 484 24.74 -39.69 32.09
N PHE A 485 23.83 -39.44 31.15
CA PHE A 485 24.18 -38.89 29.83
C PHE A 485 23.13 -37.89 29.31
N HIS A 486 23.48 -37.16 28.25
CA HIS A 486 22.66 -36.14 27.60
C HIS A 486 22.63 -36.32 26.08
N SER A 487 23.68 -36.93 25.49
CA SER A 487 23.70 -37.37 24.09
C SER A 487 24.35 -38.75 23.92
N VAL A 488 23.96 -39.47 22.87
CA VAL A 488 24.47 -40.80 22.47
C VAL A 488 24.76 -40.83 20.97
N ASN A 489 25.89 -41.43 20.57
CA ASN A 489 26.27 -41.63 19.17
C ASN A 489 26.33 -43.12 18.83
N LEU A 490 25.77 -43.48 17.66
CA LEU A 490 25.48 -44.85 17.23
C LEU A 490 26.03 -45.14 15.83
N THR A 491 26.39 -46.39 15.56
CA THR A 491 26.73 -46.90 14.21
C THR A 491 25.92 -48.16 13.88
N ALA A 492 25.64 -48.34 12.58
CA ALA A 492 24.88 -49.47 12.04
C ALA A 492 25.42 -49.85 10.64
N THR A 493 24.77 -50.80 9.97
CA THR A 493 24.99 -51.06 8.53
C THR A 493 23.72 -50.62 7.79
N PHE A 494 23.85 -49.65 6.90
CA PHE A 494 22.76 -49.13 6.10
C PHE A 494 22.87 -49.59 4.64
N SER A 495 21.73 -49.72 3.96
CA SER A 495 21.62 -49.86 2.50
C SER A 495 21.77 -48.51 1.82
N GLU A 496 22.19 -48.46 0.55
CA GLU A 496 22.13 -47.22 -0.25
C GLU A 496 20.67 -46.80 -0.51
N ASP A 497 20.46 -45.51 -0.78
CA ASP A 497 19.20 -44.91 -1.27
C ASP A 497 17.95 -45.30 -0.46
N THR A 498 18.12 -45.49 0.87
CA THR A 498 17.12 -46.09 1.76
C THR A 498 16.75 -45.13 2.90
N GLN A 499 15.46 -44.93 3.14
CA GLN A 499 14.99 -44.10 4.25
C GLN A 499 14.93 -44.89 5.57
N TYR A 500 15.61 -44.39 6.60
CA TYR A 500 15.65 -44.94 7.95
C TYR A 500 15.00 -44.00 8.97
N SER A 501 14.05 -44.52 9.74
CA SER A 501 13.39 -43.84 10.86
C SER A 501 14.05 -44.17 12.20
N VAL A 502 14.19 -43.16 13.07
CA VAL A 502 14.74 -43.30 14.44
C VAL A 502 13.62 -43.18 15.49
N ARG A 503 13.57 -44.13 16.42
CA ARG A 503 12.62 -44.16 17.55
C ARG A 503 13.33 -44.37 18.88
N VAL A 504 12.86 -43.66 19.91
CA VAL A 504 13.20 -43.89 21.32
C VAL A 504 11.93 -44.32 22.06
N THR A 505 12.02 -45.36 22.90
CA THR A 505 10.88 -45.89 23.67
C THR A 505 10.89 -45.41 25.11
N SER A 506 9.75 -45.55 25.79
CA SER A 506 9.58 -45.30 27.23
C SER A 506 10.34 -46.27 28.15
N ASP A 507 11.26 -47.07 27.62
CA ASP A 507 12.23 -47.84 28.40
C ASP A 507 13.43 -46.98 28.85
N LEU A 508 13.60 -45.77 28.27
CA LEU A 508 14.57 -44.76 28.70
C LEU A 508 13.98 -43.85 29.81
N VAL A 509 14.77 -43.52 30.84
CA VAL A 509 14.34 -42.65 31.96
C VAL A 509 15.33 -41.51 32.23
N ASN A 510 14.81 -40.39 32.75
CA ASN A 510 15.61 -39.26 33.25
C ASN A 510 16.28 -39.60 34.61
N PHE A 511 17.01 -38.64 35.19
CA PHE A 511 17.76 -38.83 36.43
C PHE A 511 16.92 -39.05 37.71
N ASP A 512 15.60 -38.81 37.65
CA ASP A 512 14.64 -38.96 38.77
C ASP A 512 13.63 -40.10 38.47
N ASP A 513 14.06 -41.10 37.68
CA ASP A 513 13.32 -42.28 37.22
C ASP A 513 12.05 -42.00 36.38
N THR A 514 11.84 -40.78 35.87
CA THR A 514 10.71 -40.46 34.98
C THR A 514 10.98 -40.91 33.54
N ALA A 515 10.09 -41.73 32.97
CA ALA A 515 10.21 -42.27 31.62
C ALA A 515 9.93 -41.23 30.53
N ILE A 516 10.67 -41.34 29.41
CA ILE A 516 10.40 -40.59 28.18
C ILE A 516 9.07 -41.04 27.54
N GLU A 517 8.31 -40.13 26.92
CA GLU A 517 7.21 -40.55 26.03
C GLU A 517 7.80 -41.12 24.73
N THR A 518 7.25 -42.22 24.22
CA THR A 518 7.81 -42.90 23.03
C THR A 518 7.73 -41.98 21.81
N GLN A 519 8.88 -41.62 21.25
CA GLN A 519 9.05 -40.63 20.20
C GLN A 519 9.72 -41.25 18.97
N THR A 520 9.06 -41.19 17.81
CA THR A 520 9.70 -41.33 16.49
C THR A 520 10.05 -39.92 16.02
N VAL A 521 11.33 -39.64 15.77
CA VAL A 521 11.85 -38.26 15.75
C VAL A 521 12.24 -37.77 14.36
N THR A 522 12.87 -38.65 13.59
CA THR A 522 13.46 -38.31 12.30
C THR A 522 13.38 -39.49 11.34
N SER A 523 13.29 -39.18 10.07
CA SER A 523 13.59 -40.04 8.94
C SER A 523 14.78 -39.43 8.18
N PHE A 524 15.83 -40.19 7.95
CA PHE A 524 16.95 -39.78 7.11
C PHE A 524 17.12 -40.77 5.96
N THR A 525 17.49 -40.28 4.79
CA THR A 525 17.79 -41.12 3.62
C THR A 525 19.29 -41.36 3.57
N THR A 526 19.71 -42.61 3.36
CA THR A 526 21.10 -42.92 3.05
C THR A 526 21.36 -42.82 1.55
N SER A 527 22.62 -42.63 1.19
CA SER A 527 23.06 -42.23 -0.15
C SER A 527 24.05 -43.26 -0.73
N SER A 528 24.29 -43.23 -2.03
CA SER A 528 25.35 -44.01 -2.68
C SER A 528 26.76 -43.55 -2.29
N GLN A 529 27.77 -44.38 -2.60
CA GLN A 529 29.18 -43.99 -2.40
C GLN A 529 29.80 -43.21 -3.56
N ASP A 530 29.18 -43.24 -4.74
CA ASP A 530 29.64 -42.55 -5.95
C ASP A 530 28.45 -42.28 -6.92
N ILE A 531 28.66 -41.50 -7.99
CA ILE A 531 27.61 -41.09 -8.93
C ILE A 531 27.06 -42.25 -9.77
N LYS A 532 25.77 -42.19 -10.13
CA LYS A 532 25.05 -43.23 -10.89
C LYS A 532 24.57 -42.69 -12.24
N ILE A 533 24.56 -43.54 -13.27
CA ILE A 533 23.87 -43.32 -14.53
C ILE A 533 22.39 -43.65 -14.33
N THR A 534 21.48 -42.77 -14.70
CA THR A 534 20.04 -42.97 -14.42
C THR A 534 19.23 -43.13 -15.70
N GLU A 535 19.53 -42.41 -16.77
CA GLU A 535 18.79 -42.46 -18.04
C GLU A 535 19.71 -42.33 -19.27
N ILE A 536 19.35 -42.98 -20.39
CA ILE A 536 20.04 -42.90 -21.68
C ILE A 536 19.01 -42.65 -22.79
N SER A 537 19.19 -41.58 -23.56
CA SER A 537 18.22 -41.18 -24.59
C SER A 537 18.09 -42.20 -25.72
N SER A 538 16.87 -42.34 -26.26
CA SER A 538 16.69 -42.85 -27.63
C SER A 538 17.11 -41.79 -28.67
N VAL A 539 17.21 -42.23 -29.93
CA VAL A 539 17.52 -41.40 -31.10
C VAL A 539 16.91 -42.02 -32.35
N GLN A 540 16.32 -41.19 -33.20
CA GLN A 540 15.58 -41.60 -34.40
C GLN A 540 16.52 -41.93 -35.58
N PHE A 541 17.64 -41.21 -35.70
CA PHE A 541 18.65 -41.44 -36.73
C PHE A 541 20.03 -41.63 -36.10
N SER A 542 20.93 -42.30 -36.84
CA SER A 542 22.26 -42.63 -36.32
C SER A 542 23.19 -41.44 -36.17
N ASN A 543 22.94 -40.31 -36.86
CA ASN A 543 23.72 -39.07 -36.76
C ASN A 543 23.14 -38.05 -35.77
N ASP A 544 22.18 -38.46 -34.94
CA ASP A 544 21.62 -37.66 -33.85
C ASP A 544 22.64 -37.50 -32.70
N LEU A 545 22.37 -36.55 -31.79
CA LEU A 545 23.28 -36.17 -30.71
C LEU A 545 22.66 -36.54 -29.35
N PRO A 546 22.85 -37.80 -28.89
CA PRO A 546 22.16 -38.32 -27.72
C PRO A 546 22.73 -37.73 -26.43
N TRP A 547 22.02 -38.01 -25.33
CA TRP A 547 22.39 -37.59 -23.98
C TRP A 547 22.23 -38.73 -22.97
N ILE A 548 23.02 -38.66 -21.91
CA ILE A 548 23.04 -39.60 -20.80
C ILE A 548 22.92 -38.84 -19.49
N GLU A 549 21.98 -39.23 -18.64
CA GLU A 549 21.77 -38.65 -17.33
C GLU A 549 22.65 -39.31 -16.28
N ILE A 550 23.21 -38.48 -15.39
CA ILE A 550 23.85 -38.89 -14.15
C ILE A 550 23.14 -38.26 -12.95
N TYR A 551 23.12 -39.01 -11.84
CA TYR A 551 22.58 -38.64 -10.54
C TYR A 551 23.69 -38.64 -9.49
N ASN A 552 23.75 -37.57 -8.67
CA ASN A 552 24.66 -37.49 -7.54
C ASN A 552 23.97 -37.97 -6.25
N GLY A 553 24.14 -39.25 -5.95
CA GLY A 553 23.77 -39.83 -4.65
C GLY A 553 24.89 -39.82 -3.61
N THR A 554 25.99 -39.07 -3.76
CA THR A 554 27.20 -39.29 -2.92
C THR A 554 27.15 -38.74 -1.49
N GLY A 555 26.07 -38.04 -1.12
CA GLY A 555 25.93 -37.36 0.18
C GLY A 555 26.73 -36.07 0.31
N ALA A 556 27.28 -35.56 -0.81
CA ALA A 556 27.98 -34.29 -0.92
C ALA A 556 27.95 -33.77 -2.37
N ALA A 557 28.31 -32.50 -2.58
CA ALA A 557 28.56 -31.96 -3.92
C ALA A 557 29.74 -32.67 -4.58
N VAL A 558 29.64 -32.98 -5.88
CA VAL A 558 30.74 -33.56 -6.68
C VAL A 558 31.10 -32.68 -7.86
N ASN A 559 32.39 -32.62 -8.18
CA ASN A 559 32.86 -31.91 -9.37
C ASN A 559 33.11 -32.90 -10.52
N LEU A 560 32.50 -32.66 -11.67
CA LEU A 560 32.54 -33.59 -12.80
C LEU A 560 33.96 -33.84 -13.35
N GLN A 561 34.93 -32.94 -13.14
CA GLN A 561 36.34 -33.19 -13.51
C GLN A 561 37.00 -34.37 -12.75
N SER A 562 36.40 -34.82 -11.65
CA SER A 562 36.79 -36.06 -10.97
C SER A 562 36.52 -37.32 -11.79
N TYR A 563 35.78 -37.20 -12.90
CA TYR A 563 35.25 -38.29 -13.71
C TYR A 563 35.55 -38.14 -15.22
N ALA A 564 35.28 -39.20 -15.97
CA ALA A 564 35.31 -39.21 -17.43
C ALA A 564 34.20 -40.12 -17.99
N LEU A 565 33.55 -39.69 -19.07
CA LEU A 565 32.55 -40.51 -19.78
C LEU A 565 33.24 -41.31 -20.88
N LYS A 566 32.99 -42.62 -20.93
CA LYS A 566 33.46 -43.51 -21.99
C LYS A 566 32.29 -44.17 -22.70
N THR A 567 32.24 -44.01 -24.02
CA THR A 567 31.16 -44.50 -24.90
C THR A 567 31.73 -44.93 -26.26
N ARG A 568 30.86 -45.33 -27.19
CA ARG A 568 31.15 -45.22 -28.62
C ARG A 568 31.16 -43.73 -29.04
N SER A 569 31.78 -43.41 -30.17
CA SER A 569 31.83 -42.04 -30.68
C SER A 569 31.66 -41.95 -32.20
N ILE A 570 31.29 -40.76 -32.68
CA ILE A 570 31.26 -40.39 -34.10
C ILE A 570 32.11 -39.14 -34.34
N ASN A 571 32.78 -39.07 -35.49
CA ASN A 571 33.38 -37.85 -36.02
C ASN A 571 32.36 -37.12 -36.93
N MET A 572 32.02 -35.88 -36.60
CA MET A 572 31.00 -35.09 -37.31
C MET A 572 31.47 -34.55 -38.68
N VAL A 573 32.77 -34.62 -38.99
CA VAL A 573 33.36 -34.12 -40.25
C VAL A 573 33.36 -35.19 -41.34
N ASP A 574 33.66 -36.44 -40.99
CA ASP A 574 33.76 -37.57 -41.93
C ASP A 574 32.80 -38.74 -41.67
N SER A 575 31.99 -38.67 -40.61
CA SER A 575 31.02 -39.70 -40.18
C SER A 575 31.64 -41.05 -39.80
N SER A 576 32.95 -41.12 -39.55
CA SER A 576 33.59 -42.31 -39.00
C SER A 576 33.17 -42.53 -37.54
N THR A 577 33.01 -43.80 -37.14
CA THR A 577 32.65 -44.17 -35.75
C THR A 577 33.77 -44.96 -35.09
N SER A 578 34.01 -44.71 -33.81
CA SER A 578 34.93 -45.49 -32.98
C SER A 578 34.15 -46.35 -31.98
N ALA A 579 34.69 -47.55 -31.71
CA ALA A 579 34.09 -48.50 -30.77
C ALA A 579 34.19 -48.05 -29.32
N GLU A 580 35.29 -47.40 -28.95
CA GLU A 580 35.52 -46.83 -27.61
C GLU A 580 36.15 -45.44 -27.76
N THR A 581 35.74 -44.48 -26.93
CA THR A 581 36.37 -43.16 -26.77
C THR A 581 36.10 -42.68 -25.35
N ILE A 582 37.12 -42.10 -24.71
CA ILE A 582 37.00 -41.48 -23.39
C ILE A 582 36.96 -39.96 -23.58
N PHE A 583 35.99 -39.31 -22.95
CA PHE A 583 35.78 -37.87 -22.93
C PHE A 583 35.98 -37.35 -21.49
N SER A 584 36.78 -36.30 -21.33
CA SER A 584 36.85 -35.56 -20.07
C SER A 584 35.55 -34.79 -19.84
N LEU A 585 35.05 -34.76 -18.62
CA LEU A 585 33.90 -33.92 -18.24
C LEU A 585 34.36 -32.49 -17.85
N PRO A 586 33.50 -31.46 -17.94
CA PRO A 586 33.88 -30.07 -17.66
C PRO A 586 34.04 -29.77 -16.16
N ASN A 587 34.55 -28.57 -15.84
CA ASN A 587 34.47 -28.03 -14.48
C ASN A 587 33.03 -27.62 -14.19
N LYS A 588 32.30 -28.52 -13.52
CA LYS A 588 30.91 -28.32 -13.12
C LYS A 588 30.69 -29.02 -11.78
N GLU A 589 30.11 -28.30 -10.84
CA GLU A 589 29.57 -28.87 -9.61
C GLU A 589 28.23 -29.54 -9.95
N LEU A 590 27.92 -30.63 -9.27
CA LEU A 590 26.61 -31.28 -9.25
C LEU A 590 26.29 -31.50 -7.76
N GLU A 591 25.25 -30.85 -7.24
CA GLU A 591 24.91 -30.94 -5.82
C GLU A 591 24.36 -32.33 -5.48
N ASN A 592 24.29 -32.64 -4.19
CA ASN A 592 23.74 -33.92 -3.74
C ASN A 592 22.23 -33.98 -4.03
N GLY A 593 21.75 -35.14 -4.46
CA GLY A 593 20.36 -35.33 -4.89
C GLY A 593 20.03 -34.77 -6.28
N GLU A 594 20.95 -34.08 -6.97
CA GLU A 594 20.72 -33.53 -8.30
C GLU A 594 20.94 -34.54 -9.44
N TYR A 595 20.30 -34.25 -10.56
CA TYR A 595 20.35 -34.96 -11.83
C TYR A 595 20.88 -34.03 -12.93
N LEU A 596 21.71 -34.55 -13.85
CA LEU A 596 22.34 -33.76 -14.90
C LEU A 596 22.53 -34.59 -16.17
N ILE A 597 22.21 -34.02 -17.34
CA ILE A 597 22.46 -34.67 -18.63
C ILE A 597 23.81 -34.30 -19.25
N LEU A 598 24.63 -35.31 -19.52
CA LEU A 598 25.82 -35.22 -20.37
C LEU A 598 25.35 -35.39 -21.83
N GLN A 599 25.27 -34.30 -22.60
CA GLN A 599 24.82 -34.33 -23.99
C GLN A 599 25.98 -34.16 -24.98
N SER A 600 25.93 -34.86 -26.12
CA SER A 600 26.88 -34.62 -27.22
C SER A 600 26.81 -33.16 -27.69
N LYS A 601 27.93 -32.42 -27.57
CA LYS A 601 27.99 -30.97 -27.82
C LYS A 601 27.41 -30.57 -29.17
N PHE A 602 26.71 -29.43 -29.21
CA PHE A 602 26.06 -28.89 -30.41
C PHE A 602 26.01 -27.35 -30.38
N GLY A 603 25.37 -26.75 -31.39
CA GLY A 603 25.25 -25.30 -31.53
C GLY A 603 26.55 -24.56 -31.88
N ASP A 604 26.57 -23.27 -31.54
CA ASP A 604 27.67 -22.34 -31.70
C ASP A 604 28.41 -22.08 -30.37
N GLU A 605 29.26 -21.05 -30.33
CA GLU A 605 29.99 -20.66 -29.11
C GLU A 605 29.09 -19.96 -28.06
N PHE A 606 28.00 -19.30 -28.46
CA PHE A 606 27.05 -18.71 -27.52
C PHE A 606 26.28 -19.81 -26.79
N LEU A 607 25.73 -20.79 -27.50
CA LEU A 607 25.03 -21.93 -26.91
C LEU A 607 25.97 -22.75 -26.00
N ALA A 608 27.22 -22.96 -26.44
CA ALA A 608 28.21 -23.66 -25.63
C ALA A 608 28.52 -22.92 -24.32
N ASN A 609 28.56 -21.59 -24.33
CA ASN A 609 28.75 -20.78 -23.12
C ASN A 609 27.50 -20.78 -22.21
N ALA A 610 26.29 -20.66 -22.77
CA ALA A 610 25.03 -20.77 -22.02
C ALA A 610 24.93 -22.10 -21.25
N SER A 611 25.34 -23.22 -21.88
CA SER A 611 25.35 -24.54 -21.25
C SER A 611 26.30 -24.68 -20.04
N LEU A 612 27.20 -23.72 -19.82
CA LEU A 612 28.01 -23.67 -18.60
C LEU A 612 27.16 -23.23 -17.41
N ASN A 613 26.28 -22.25 -17.60
CA ASN A 613 25.50 -21.59 -16.56
C ASN A 613 24.25 -22.38 -16.14
N ASN A 614 23.58 -23.07 -17.08
CA ASN A 614 22.44 -23.94 -16.76
C ASN A 614 22.88 -25.16 -15.93
N PRO A 615 22.42 -25.37 -14.69
CA PRO A 615 22.97 -26.40 -13.80
C PRO A 615 22.82 -27.83 -14.35
N LYS A 616 21.74 -28.11 -15.10
CA LYS A 616 21.28 -29.47 -15.42
C LYS A 616 21.85 -30.10 -16.69
N ILE A 617 22.78 -29.42 -17.39
CA ILE A 617 23.39 -29.92 -18.63
C ILE A 617 24.92 -29.71 -18.68
N ALA A 618 25.62 -30.66 -19.29
CA ALA A 618 27.01 -30.53 -19.70
C ALA A 618 27.23 -31.00 -21.14
N LEU A 619 27.79 -30.15 -22.00
CA LEU A 619 28.07 -30.47 -23.39
C LEU A 619 29.44 -31.14 -23.57
N ILE A 620 29.44 -32.36 -24.11
CA ILE A 620 30.62 -33.25 -24.17
C ILE A 620 31.14 -33.42 -25.60
N GLY A 621 32.47 -33.34 -25.76
CA GLY A 621 33.18 -33.52 -27.02
C GLY A 621 34.70 -33.52 -26.85
N ASN A 622 35.44 -33.84 -27.93
CA ASN A 622 36.90 -33.74 -27.97
C ASN A 622 37.38 -32.40 -28.55
N THR A 623 38.70 -32.15 -28.55
CA THR A 623 39.32 -30.96 -29.15
C THR A 623 38.78 -30.65 -30.56
N ASN A 624 38.46 -29.37 -30.83
CA ASN A 624 37.75 -28.87 -32.03
C ASN A 624 36.29 -29.36 -32.19
N ASP A 625 35.72 -30.03 -31.19
CA ASP A 625 34.35 -30.55 -31.17
C ASP A 625 34.01 -31.51 -32.33
N GLU A 626 35.03 -32.06 -32.99
CA GLU A 626 34.91 -32.94 -34.16
C GLU A 626 34.38 -34.33 -33.78
N VAL A 627 34.75 -34.85 -32.60
CA VAL A 627 34.37 -36.20 -32.12
C VAL A 627 33.50 -36.08 -30.87
N ARG A 628 32.36 -36.77 -30.88
CA ARG A 628 31.28 -36.66 -29.87
C ARG A 628 30.74 -38.04 -29.44
N PRO A 629 30.15 -38.18 -28.25
CA PRO A 629 29.43 -39.40 -27.86
C PRO A 629 28.38 -39.82 -28.90
N TYR A 630 28.18 -41.13 -29.04
CA TYR A 630 27.33 -41.72 -30.09
C TYR A 630 26.72 -43.03 -29.61
N TRP A 631 25.44 -43.22 -29.87
CA TRP A 631 24.82 -44.52 -30.00
C TRP A 631 23.63 -44.42 -30.97
N TYR A 632 23.02 -45.58 -31.21
CA TYR A 632 21.74 -45.73 -31.87
C TYR A 632 21.03 -46.84 -31.09
N ILE A 633 20.30 -47.74 -31.75
CA ILE A 633 19.67 -48.91 -31.10
C ILE A 633 20.64 -49.88 -30.36
N ASN A 634 21.97 -49.70 -30.45
CA ASN A 634 22.94 -50.48 -29.65
C ASN A 634 24.07 -49.57 -29.14
N GLY A 635 24.53 -49.80 -27.90
CA GLY A 635 25.58 -48.99 -27.31
C GLY A 635 26.00 -49.44 -25.91
N PHE A 636 26.83 -48.61 -25.28
CA PHE A 636 27.16 -48.68 -23.87
C PHE A 636 27.52 -47.28 -23.39
N ALA A 637 27.43 -47.07 -22.08
CA ALA A 637 28.07 -45.96 -21.41
C ALA A 637 28.78 -46.45 -20.15
N GLU A 638 29.88 -45.77 -19.83
CA GLU A 638 30.75 -46.10 -18.72
C GLU A 638 31.23 -44.79 -18.07
N ILE A 639 30.87 -44.56 -16.82
CA ILE A 639 31.46 -43.49 -16.01
C ILE A 639 32.74 -44.04 -15.39
N LEU A 640 33.85 -43.37 -15.64
CA LEU A 640 35.17 -43.69 -15.10
C LEU A 640 35.58 -42.63 -14.08
N ASN A 641 36.49 -42.99 -13.18
CA ASN A 641 37.28 -41.99 -12.47
C ASN A 641 38.15 -41.17 -13.47
N SER A 642 38.58 -39.98 -13.07
CA SER A 642 39.43 -39.07 -13.86
C SER A 642 40.76 -39.67 -14.35
N ALA A 643 41.22 -40.77 -13.74
CA ALA A 643 42.39 -41.52 -14.17
C ALA A 643 42.11 -42.54 -15.28
N GLY A 644 40.84 -42.86 -15.57
CA GLY A 644 40.43 -43.91 -16.50
C GLY A 644 40.77 -45.33 -16.02
N THR A 645 40.96 -45.53 -14.71
CA THR A 645 41.45 -46.78 -14.11
C THR A 645 40.41 -47.56 -13.32
N GLN A 646 39.30 -46.93 -12.96
CA GLN A 646 38.18 -47.52 -12.23
C GLN A 646 36.88 -47.12 -12.90
N THR A 647 35.98 -48.09 -13.04
CA THR A 647 34.59 -47.85 -13.42
C THR A 647 33.83 -47.47 -12.16
N ILE A 648 33.06 -46.39 -12.25
CA ILE A 648 32.14 -45.96 -11.21
C ILE A 648 30.83 -46.71 -11.44
N ASP A 649 30.24 -46.53 -12.62
CA ASP A 649 29.01 -47.14 -13.06
C ASP A 649 29.05 -47.39 -14.58
N PHE A 650 28.25 -48.34 -15.06
CA PHE A 650 28.28 -48.84 -16.42
C PHE A 650 26.92 -49.41 -16.85
N VAL A 651 26.59 -49.28 -18.13
CA VAL A 651 25.46 -49.97 -18.75
C VAL A 651 25.76 -50.32 -20.20
N LYS A 652 25.37 -51.52 -20.64
CA LYS A 652 25.45 -51.97 -22.04
C LYS A 652 24.11 -52.50 -22.54
N PHE A 653 23.72 -52.11 -23.75
CA PHE A 653 22.36 -52.30 -24.25
C PHE A 653 22.32 -52.83 -25.70
N GLY A 654 21.24 -53.52 -26.04
CA GLY A 654 21.07 -54.20 -27.33
C GLY A 654 22.12 -55.29 -27.54
N ASN A 655 22.91 -55.17 -28.60
CA ASN A 655 23.94 -56.14 -29.02
C ASN A 655 25.38 -55.65 -28.76
N SER A 656 25.59 -54.78 -27.78
CA SER A 656 26.93 -54.36 -27.36
C SER A 656 27.77 -55.55 -26.86
N SER A 657 29.09 -55.48 -27.06
CA SER A 657 30.06 -56.46 -26.55
C SER A 657 31.14 -55.79 -25.70
N GLN A 658 30.83 -54.62 -25.14
CA GLN A 658 31.72 -53.90 -24.24
C GLN A 658 31.66 -54.54 -22.84
N GLU A 659 32.79 -54.51 -22.13
CA GLU A 659 32.86 -54.78 -20.70
C GLU A 659 33.50 -53.57 -19.98
N PRO A 660 33.16 -53.32 -18.70
CA PRO A 660 33.74 -52.24 -17.92
C PRO A 660 35.22 -52.47 -17.58
N VAL A 661 35.95 -51.38 -17.33
CA VAL A 661 37.33 -51.38 -16.81
C VAL A 661 37.43 -52.10 -15.46
N THR A 662 36.39 -52.02 -14.64
CA THR A 662 36.27 -52.73 -13.34
C THR A 662 35.20 -53.82 -13.44
N PRO A 663 35.57 -55.12 -13.59
CA PRO A 663 34.63 -56.20 -13.90
C PRO A 663 33.58 -56.57 -12.83
N SER A 664 33.54 -55.88 -11.68
CA SER A 664 32.42 -55.98 -10.74
C SER A 664 31.23 -55.11 -11.16
N GLN A 665 31.49 -54.01 -11.89
CA GLN A 665 30.47 -53.02 -12.25
C GLN A 665 29.58 -53.42 -13.43
N TRP A 666 29.62 -54.69 -13.84
CA TRP A 666 28.56 -55.28 -14.66
C TRP A 666 28.54 -56.80 -14.57
N GLN A 667 27.36 -57.38 -14.41
CA GLN A 667 27.13 -58.81 -14.33
C GLN A 667 25.97 -59.23 -15.24
N GLY A 668 26.12 -60.35 -15.93
CA GLY A 668 25.08 -60.90 -16.80
C GLY A 668 25.09 -60.37 -18.24
N GLY A 669 23.88 -60.12 -18.76
CA GLY A 669 23.62 -59.85 -20.19
C GLY A 669 23.75 -58.38 -20.58
N ASN A 670 23.05 -58.00 -21.64
CA ASN A 670 22.83 -56.60 -22.02
C ASN A 670 21.40 -56.20 -21.63
N SER A 671 21.19 -54.93 -21.29
CA SER A 671 19.85 -54.33 -21.18
C SER A 671 19.15 -54.30 -22.54
N GLU A 672 17.84 -54.00 -22.53
CA GLU A 672 17.00 -54.04 -23.74
C GLU A 672 17.50 -53.11 -24.86
N GLN A 673 17.02 -53.36 -26.08
CA GLN A 673 17.44 -52.59 -27.25
C GLN A 673 16.65 -51.30 -27.34
N ILE A 674 17.33 -50.15 -27.26
CA ILE A 674 16.75 -48.82 -27.49
C ILE A 674 16.03 -48.79 -28.86
N LEU A 675 14.83 -48.21 -28.91
CA LEU A 675 14.05 -48.02 -30.14
C LEU A 675 14.54 -46.79 -30.93
N SER A 676 14.30 -46.77 -32.24
CA SER A 676 14.76 -45.71 -33.14
C SER A 676 13.70 -44.61 -33.31
N GLU A 677 13.44 -43.90 -32.21
CA GLU A 677 12.41 -42.85 -32.09
C GLU A 677 12.93 -41.68 -31.21
N GLN A 678 12.29 -40.51 -31.32
CA GLN A 678 12.50 -39.40 -30.38
C GLN A 678 11.69 -39.65 -29.10
N GLY A 679 11.87 -38.82 -28.06
CA GLY A 679 11.04 -38.84 -26.84
C GLY A 679 11.30 -39.98 -25.84
N GLY A 680 11.72 -41.16 -26.31
CA GLY A 680 11.99 -42.31 -25.45
C GLY A 680 13.40 -42.36 -24.81
N SER A 681 13.62 -43.40 -24.00
CA SER A 681 14.85 -43.63 -23.25
C SER A 681 14.98 -45.08 -22.74
N LEU A 682 16.18 -45.45 -22.31
CA LEU A 682 16.43 -46.60 -21.43
C LEU A 682 16.84 -46.06 -20.04
N LYS A 683 16.13 -46.42 -18.97
CA LYS A 683 16.31 -45.80 -17.65
C LYS A 683 16.29 -46.81 -16.49
N ARG A 684 16.91 -46.42 -15.36
CA ARG A 684 16.70 -47.05 -14.04
C ARG A 684 15.51 -46.34 -13.38
N GLU A 685 14.53 -47.10 -12.86
CA GLU A 685 13.38 -46.55 -12.11
C GLU A 685 13.84 -45.82 -10.83
N LEU A 686 13.08 -44.81 -10.37
CA LEU A 686 13.39 -44.08 -9.14
C LEU A 686 13.52 -45.02 -7.92
N ASN A 687 14.58 -44.83 -7.14
CA ASN A 687 14.97 -45.67 -5.99
C ASN A 687 15.29 -47.15 -6.33
N ALA A 688 15.52 -47.49 -7.61
CA ALA A 688 16.02 -48.81 -7.96
C ALA A 688 17.44 -49.01 -7.42
N THR A 689 17.65 -50.07 -6.62
CA THR A 689 19.00 -50.47 -6.21
C THR A 689 19.81 -50.88 -7.43
N ASP A 690 20.97 -50.24 -7.64
CA ASP A 690 21.90 -50.67 -8.68
C ASP A 690 22.50 -52.03 -8.31
N THR A 691 22.08 -53.08 -9.01
CA THR A 691 22.64 -54.44 -8.85
C THR A 691 23.76 -54.73 -9.85
N ASN A 692 24.11 -53.73 -10.68
CA ASN A 692 25.06 -53.81 -11.78
C ASN A 692 24.64 -54.88 -12.81
N GLN A 693 23.35 -54.97 -13.12
CA GLN A 693 22.78 -55.97 -14.03
C GLN A 693 21.80 -55.36 -15.04
N SER A 694 21.56 -56.09 -16.13
CA SER A 694 20.57 -55.75 -17.16
C SER A 694 19.11 -55.74 -16.66
N THR A 695 18.85 -56.20 -15.44
CA THR A 695 17.53 -56.17 -14.77
C THR A 695 17.18 -54.81 -14.18
N ASP A 696 18.17 -53.93 -14.04
CA ASP A 696 18.02 -52.66 -13.34
C ASP A 696 17.48 -51.57 -14.28
N TRP A 697 17.23 -51.92 -15.55
CA TRP A 697 16.95 -51.02 -16.67
C TRP A 697 15.67 -51.39 -17.42
N SER A 698 14.80 -50.41 -17.64
CA SER A 698 13.57 -50.48 -18.45
C SER A 698 13.68 -49.59 -19.70
N TYR A 699 12.91 -49.88 -20.75
CA TYR A 699 12.69 -48.93 -21.85
C TYR A 699 11.42 -48.12 -21.59
N SER A 700 11.46 -46.81 -21.83
CA SER A 700 10.33 -45.90 -21.67
C SER A 700 10.12 -45.07 -22.93
N VAL A 701 8.86 -44.77 -23.25
CA VAL A 701 8.48 -43.83 -24.32
C VAL A 701 8.42 -42.37 -23.83
N PHE A 702 8.49 -42.17 -22.50
CA PHE A 702 8.57 -40.86 -21.85
C PHE A 702 9.90 -40.75 -21.11
N ASN A 703 10.81 -39.93 -21.64
CA ASN A 703 12.06 -39.58 -20.96
C ASN A 703 11.85 -38.52 -19.87
N THR A 704 12.73 -38.49 -18.89
CA THR A 704 12.62 -37.67 -17.67
C THR A 704 13.90 -36.85 -17.43
N PRO A 705 14.38 -36.07 -18.43
CA PRO A 705 15.76 -35.61 -18.55
C PRO A 705 16.19 -34.59 -17.48
N ALA A 706 17.28 -34.89 -16.79
CA ALA A 706 17.82 -34.13 -15.66
C ALA A 706 16.86 -34.07 -14.46
N GLY A 707 16.15 -35.17 -14.19
CA GLY A 707 15.21 -35.30 -13.09
C GLY A 707 14.93 -36.76 -12.68
N PRO A 708 14.20 -36.99 -11.59
CA PRO A 708 13.91 -38.34 -11.11
C PRO A 708 13.07 -39.16 -12.11
N ASN A 709 13.55 -40.35 -12.47
CA ASN A 709 12.89 -41.35 -13.30
C ASN A 709 11.67 -42.00 -12.62
N ASN A 710 10.61 -41.23 -12.37
CA ASN A 710 9.42 -41.66 -11.64
C ASN A 710 8.23 -42.07 -12.54
N ILE A 711 8.33 -41.83 -13.84
CA ILE A 711 7.32 -42.21 -14.84
C ILE A 711 7.52 -43.67 -15.27
N SER A 712 6.63 -44.54 -14.79
CA SER A 712 6.60 -45.99 -15.06
C SER A 712 5.37 -46.47 -15.84
N CYS A 713 4.45 -45.57 -16.22
CA CYS A 713 3.32 -45.87 -17.10
C CYS A 713 3.60 -45.48 -18.57
N THR A 714 2.74 -45.93 -19.48
CA THR A 714 2.83 -45.70 -20.93
C THR A 714 1.45 -45.38 -21.53
N VAL A 715 0.60 -44.70 -20.77
CA VAL A 715 -0.75 -44.27 -21.18
C VAL A 715 -0.77 -42.74 -21.12
N ASP A 716 -1.44 -42.17 -22.11
CA ASP A 716 -1.67 -40.76 -22.41
C ASP A 716 -3.03 -40.81 -23.15
N ASP A 717 -4.12 -40.82 -22.35
CA ASP A 717 -5.47 -41.22 -22.81
C ASP A 717 -6.24 -40.09 -23.52
N ASP A 718 -5.73 -38.84 -23.47
CA ASP A 718 -6.24 -37.66 -24.17
C ASP A 718 -5.27 -37.06 -25.20
N GLU A 719 -4.10 -37.65 -25.44
CA GLU A 719 -3.13 -37.35 -26.51
C GLU A 719 -2.53 -35.94 -26.41
N ASP A 720 -2.01 -35.56 -25.24
CA ASP A 720 -1.25 -34.31 -25.03
C ASP A 720 0.27 -34.47 -24.88
N GLY A 721 0.74 -35.68 -24.53
CA GLY A 721 2.15 -36.00 -24.32
C GLY A 721 2.60 -36.04 -22.86
N ILE A 722 1.70 -35.74 -21.92
CA ILE A 722 1.84 -36.03 -20.50
C ILE A 722 1.26 -37.43 -20.24
N PRO A 723 1.96 -38.30 -19.51
CA PRO A 723 1.42 -39.62 -19.19
C PRO A 723 0.46 -39.58 -17.99
N ASP A 724 -0.63 -40.36 -18.04
CA ASP A 724 -1.70 -40.46 -17.02
C ASP A 724 -1.22 -40.52 -15.56
N CYS A 725 -0.04 -41.08 -15.31
CA CYS A 725 0.55 -41.27 -13.97
C CYS A 725 1.37 -40.08 -13.46
N ALA A 726 1.58 -39.04 -14.27
CA ALA A 726 2.10 -37.75 -13.83
C ALA A 726 0.99 -36.81 -13.32
N GLU A 727 -0.23 -37.00 -13.81
CA GLU A 727 -1.39 -36.13 -13.62
C GLU A 727 -2.30 -36.56 -12.46
N GLN A 728 -1.70 -37.07 -11.38
CA GLN A 728 -2.42 -37.54 -10.21
C GLN A 728 -1.98 -36.78 -8.96
N GLU A 729 -2.85 -36.73 -7.95
CA GLU A 729 -2.57 -35.99 -6.72
C GLU A 729 -1.37 -36.62 -5.98
N GLY A 730 -0.27 -35.86 -5.90
CA GLY A 730 0.99 -36.31 -5.30
C GLY A 730 1.97 -37.02 -6.25
N THR A 731 1.75 -37.00 -7.57
CA THR A 731 2.72 -37.44 -8.58
C THR A 731 3.40 -36.25 -9.27
N THR A 732 4.55 -36.50 -9.91
CA THR A 732 5.31 -35.49 -10.67
C THR A 732 5.89 -36.11 -11.94
N PHE A 733 6.30 -35.29 -12.92
CA PHE A 733 7.03 -35.72 -14.12
C PHE A 733 8.47 -35.18 -14.07
N ALA A 734 9.49 -36.04 -13.98
CA ALA A 734 10.89 -35.59 -13.78
C ALA A 734 11.06 -34.60 -12.61
N GLY A 735 10.21 -34.72 -11.57
CA GLY A 735 10.15 -33.78 -10.43
C GLY A 735 9.13 -32.63 -10.58
N LEU A 736 8.63 -32.34 -11.79
CA LEU A 736 7.66 -31.27 -12.06
C LEU A 736 6.25 -31.62 -11.56
N PRO A 737 5.60 -30.81 -10.69
CA PRO A 737 4.29 -31.11 -10.11
C PRO A 737 3.14 -30.72 -11.04
N LEU A 738 3.07 -31.34 -12.24
CA LEU A 738 2.12 -31.00 -13.30
C LEU A 738 0.65 -31.00 -12.83
N TYR A 739 0.26 -31.91 -11.94
CA TYR A 739 -1.09 -31.95 -11.35
C TYR A 739 -1.39 -30.74 -10.45
N GLU A 740 -0.40 -30.24 -9.71
CA GLU A 740 -0.57 -29.05 -8.86
C GLU A 740 -0.65 -27.77 -9.70
N TRP A 741 0.02 -27.76 -10.86
CA TRP A 741 -0.07 -26.69 -11.86
C TRP A 741 -1.40 -26.71 -12.63
N GLY A 742 -1.89 -27.88 -13.03
CA GLY A 742 -3.25 -28.01 -13.56
C GLY A 742 -3.57 -29.25 -14.41
N ALA A 743 -2.59 -30.10 -14.72
CA ALA A 743 -2.74 -31.23 -15.67
C ALA A 743 -3.73 -32.32 -15.21
N ARG A 744 -4.61 -32.84 -16.07
CA ARG A 744 -5.62 -33.87 -15.71
C ARG A 744 -5.87 -34.86 -16.87
N THR A 745 -5.86 -36.16 -16.56
CA THR A 745 -6.08 -37.35 -17.45
C THR A 745 -7.39 -37.43 -18.28
N SER A 746 -8.02 -36.31 -18.65
CA SER A 746 -9.15 -36.16 -19.58
C SER A 746 -9.24 -34.70 -20.09
N GLN A 747 -8.12 -33.99 -20.20
CA GLN A 747 -7.98 -32.56 -20.44
C GLN A 747 -6.68 -32.34 -21.22
N LYS A 748 -6.79 -31.88 -22.48
CA LYS A 748 -5.58 -31.60 -23.29
C LYS A 748 -4.86 -30.36 -22.75
N ASP A 749 -3.73 -30.55 -22.08
CA ASP A 749 -2.96 -29.49 -21.45
C ASP A 749 -1.81 -28.99 -22.35
N ILE A 750 -1.53 -27.69 -22.28
CA ILE A 750 -0.49 -27.02 -23.08
C ILE A 750 0.33 -26.13 -22.15
N PHE A 751 1.54 -26.54 -21.81
CA PHE A 751 2.46 -25.78 -20.95
C PHE A 751 3.35 -24.86 -21.80
N ILE A 752 3.49 -23.59 -21.40
CA ILE A 752 4.24 -22.58 -22.15
C ILE A 752 5.07 -21.72 -21.18
N GLU A 753 6.40 -21.86 -21.23
CA GLU A 753 7.34 -21.00 -20.50
C GLU A 753 7.64 -19.76 -21.34
N VAL A 754 7.51 -18.58 -20.73
CA VAL A 754 7.53 -17.27 -21.40
C VAL A 754 8.66 -16.42 -20.82
N ASP A 755 9.83 -16.52 -21.43
CA ASP A 755 10.93 -15.58 -21.16
C ASP A 755 10.69 -14.25 -21.90
N TYR A 756 11.10 -13.14 -21.31
CA TYR A 756 10.96 -11.82 -21.91
C TYR A 756 12.15 -10.92 -21.58
N MET A 757 12.58 -10.10 -22.54
CA MET A 757 13.74 -9.23 -22.33
C MET A 757 13.46 -8.08 -21.34
N ASP A 758 14.47 -7.74 -20.53
CA ASP A 758 14.50 -6.54 -19.67
C ASP A 758 14.36 -5.25 -20.50
N SER A 759 13.13 -4.78 -20.68
CA SER A 759 12.79 -3.65 -21.53
C SER A 759 11.61 -2.86 -21.01
N SER A 760 11.60 -1.57 -21.30
CA SER A 760 10.44 -0.69 -21.11
C SER A 760 9.54 -0.56 -22.34
N ASP A 761 9.80 -1.33 -23.41
CA ASP A 761 8.91 -1.42 -24.57
C ASP A 761 7.77 -2.40 -24.27
N VAL A 762 6.54 -1.90 -24.23
CA VAL A 762 5.34 -2.69 -23.91
C VAL A 762 4.97 -3.70 -24.99
N GLY A 763 5.62 -3.68 -26.16
CA GLY A 763 5.53 -4.79 -27.12
C GLY A 763 6.30 -6.03 -26.67
N ILE A 764 7.36 -5.86 -25.86
CA ILE A 764 8.25 -6.92 -25.38
C ILE A 764 7.76 -7.51 -24.04
N THR A 765 7.25 -6.68 -23.12
CA THR A 765 6.68 -7.20 -21.86
C THR A 765 5.38 -7.97 -22.14
N PRO A 766 5.20 -9.21 -21.64
CA PRO A 766 3.92 -9.92 -21.71
C PRO A 766 2.80 -9.16 -20.99
N HIS A 767 1.61 -9.09 -21.58
CA HIS A 767 0.42 -8.55 -20.90
C HIS A 767 -0.55 -9.66 -20.51
N ARG A 768 -0.91 -9.72 -19.22
CA ARG A 768 -1.86 -10.70 -18.66
C ARG A 768 -3.14 -10.83 -19.51
N THR A 769 -3.75 -9.72 -19.91
CA THR A 769 -4.98 -9.69 -20.74
C THR A 769 -4.81 -10.39 -22.09
N ALA A 770 -3.60 -10.35 -22.68
CA ALA A 770 -3.32 -11.04 -23.94
C ALA A 770 -3.20 -12.56 -23.73
N LEU A 771 -2.53 -12.99 -22.66
CA LEU A 771 -2.43 -14.41 -22.28
C LEU A 771 -3.78 -14.99 -21.88
N GLU A 772 -4.56 -14.28 -21.05
CA GLU A 772 -5.92 -14.66 -20.65
C GLU A 772 -6.86 -14.79 -21.86
N LYS A 773 -6.67 -14.00 -22.92
CA LYS A 773 -7.40 -14.14 -24.18
C LYS A 773 -7.04 -15.43 -24.93
N VAL A 774 -5.76 -15.80 -24.98
CA VAL A 774 -5.31 -17.08 -25.56
C VAL A 774 -5.87 -18.26 -24.78
N VAL A 775 -5.74 -18.26 -23.44
CA VAL A 775 -6.29 -19.29 -22.55
C VAL A 775 -7.79 -19.47 -22.77
N ALA A 776 -8.57 -18.37 -22.85
CA ALA A 776 -10.01 -18.44 -23.06
C ALA A 776 -10.40 -19.11 -24.39
N VAL A 777 -9.69 -18.80 -25.48
CA VAL A 777 -10.00 -19.37 -26.81
C VAL A 777 -9.67 -20.85 -26.88
N PHE A 778 -8.58 -21.32 -26.27
CA PHE A 778 -8.31 -22.76 -26.14
C PHE A 778 -9.32 -23.47 -25.21
N ALA A 779 -9.73 -22.83 -24.11
CA ALA A 779 -10.72 -23.37 -23.18
C ALA A 779 -12.11 -23.58 -23.81
N GLU A 780 -12.55 -22.72 -24.74
CA GLU A 780 -13.78 -22.92 -25.52
C GLU A 780 -13.74 -24.17 -26.43
N LYS A 781 -12.56 -24.77 -26.63
CA LYS A 781 -12.31 -25.91 -27.53
C LYS A 781 -11.98 -27.20 -26.79
N GLY A 782 -11.86 -27.16 -25.46
CA GLY A 782 -11.53 -28.31 -24.62
C GLY A 782 -10.03 -28.53 -24.37
N TYR A 783 -9.21 -27.50 -24.58
CA TYR A 783 -7.79 -27.47 -24.22
C TYR A 783 -7.58 -26.53 -23.03
N THR A 784 -6.58 -26.77 -22.20
CA THR A 784 -6.19 -25.87 -21.10
C THR A 784 -4.75 -25.41 -21.31
N VAL A 785 -4.51 -24.10 -21.21
CA VAL A 785 -3.19 -23.50 -21.46
C VAL A 785 -2.62 -22.97 -20.16
N HIS A 786 -1.42 -23.45 -19.81
CA HIS A 786 -0.67 -23.07 -18.62
C HIS A 786 0.52 -22.21 -19.04
N PHE A 787 0.34 -20.89 -18.98
CA PHE A 787 1.46 -19.96 -19.14
C PHE A 787 2.29 -19.86 -17.86
N ASP A 788 3.60 -19.69 -18.02
CA ASP A 788 4.57 -19.41 -16.96
C ASP A 788 5.42 -18.19 -17.36
N VAL A 789 5.15 -17.04 -16.74
CA VAL A 789 5.90 -15.76 -16.86
C VAL A 789 6.66 -15.41 -15.57
N GLY A 790 6.73 -16.36 -14.62
CA GLY A 790 7.34 -16.18 -13.31
C GLY A 790 6.82 -14.95 -12.55
N ASP A 791 7.75 -14.25 -11.89
CA ASP A 791 7.51 -13.11 -11.00
C ASP A 791 6.75 -11.91 -11.64
N LEU A 792 6.46 -11.91 -12.96
CA LEU A 792 5.87 -10.79 -13.67
C LEU A 792 4.47 -10.40 -13.16
N PHE A 793 3.65 -11.40 -12.78
CA PHE A 793 2.30 -11.17 -12.26
C PHE A 793 2.06 -11.68 -10.83
N ASP A 794 3.02 -12.39 -10.22
CA ASP A 794 3.03 -12.69 -8.79
C ASP A 794 4.38 -12.30 -8.18
N GLN A 795 4.39 -11.51 -7.10
CA GLN A 795 5.64 -11.00 -6.49
C GLN A 795 6.07 -11.83 -5.28
N ASN A 796 5.69 -13.10 -5.24
CA ASN A 796 6.00 -14.06 -4.19
C ASN A 796 6.91 -15.16 -4.73
N THR A 797 7.86 -15.65 -3.93
CA THR A 797 8.84 -16.68 -4.33
C THR A 797 8.27 -18.11 -4.32
N ASN A 798 6.96 -18.27 -4.55
CA ASN A 798 6.22 -19.53 -4.45
C ASN A 798 5.23 -19.62 -5.62
N THR A 799 5.24 -20.75 -6.34
CA THR A 799 4.43 -20.97 -7.54
C THR A 799 2.94 -20.63 -7.35
N ALA A 800 2.38 -19.96 -8.35
CA ALA A 800 1.02 -19.46 -8.37
C ALA A 800 0.39 -19.65 -9.77
N PRO A 801 -0.13 -20.86 -10.10
CA PRO A 801 -0.66 -21.16 -11.44
C PRO A 801 -1.79 -20.22 -11.89
N GLN A 802 -2.67 -19.78 -10.97
CA GLN A 802 -3.70 -18.77 -11.26
C GLN A 802 -3.17 -17.37 -11.66
N ASN A 803 -1.86 -17.15 -11.49
CA ASN A 803 -1.16 -15.93 -11.85
C ASN A 803 -0.17 -16.11 -13.02
N PHE A 804 -0.14 -17.28 -13.66
CA PHE A 804 0.86 -17.66 -14.65
C PHE A 804 2.29 -17.71 -14.10
N ASP A 805 2.46 -18.29 -12.90
CA ASP A 805 3.75 -18.60 -12.31
C ASP A 805 3.81 -20.09 -11.95
N LEU A 806 4.70 -20.83 -12.64
CA LEU A 806 5.04 -22.23 -12.41
C LEU A 806 6.52 -22.39 -12.03
N GLY A 807 7.16 -21.32 -11.55
CA GLY A 807 8.56 -21.29 -11.13
C GLY A 807 9.55 -21.25 -12.30
N GLY A 808 9.15 -20.68 -13.43
CA GLY A 808 9.97 -20.43 -14.62
C GLY A 808 9.74 -19.01 -15.13
N GLY A 809 9.84 -18.79 -16.44
CA GLY A 809 9.40 -17.55 -17.10
C GLY A 809 10.22 -16.32 -16.69
N ASN A 810 11.38 -16.14 -17.30
CA ASN A 810 12.43 -15.26 -16.80
C ASN A 810 12.44 -13.88 -17.47
N THR A 811 12.80 -12.85 -16.69
CA THR A 811 13.32 -11.60 -17.26
C THR A 811 14.76 -11.84 -17.75
N VAL A 812 14.96 -11.93 -19.06
CA VAL A 812 16.26 -12.24 -19.67
C VAL A 812 17.01 -10.99 -20.16
N PRO A 813 18.34 -11.05 -20.35
CA PRO A 813 19.12 -9.90 -20.82
C PRO A 813 18.67 -9.37 -22.19
N PHE A 814 18.38 -8.07 -22.26
CA PHE A 814 17.99 -7.40 -23.51
C PHE A 814 19.07 -7.49 -24.58
N ASN A 815 18.63 -7.75 -25.81
CA ASN A 815 19.45 -7.73 -27.01
C ASN A 815 18.62 -7.11 -28.15
N ASP A 816 19.21 -6.23 -28.97
CA ASP A 816 18.46 -5.50 -29.99
C ASP A 816 18.11 -6.37 -31.21
N TYR A 817 19.00 -7.30 -31.57
CA TYR A 817 18.82 -8.35 -32.57
C TYR A 817 18.92 -9.75 -31.95
N THR A 818 17.83 -10.53 -31.98
CA THR A 818 17.84 -11.97 -31.66
C THR A 818 17.53 -12.78 -32.92
N PRO A 819 18.48 -13.56 -33.44
CA PRO A 819 18.21 -14.55 -34.46
C PRO A 819 17.46 -15.77 -33.87
N PHE A 820 16.74 -16.48 -34.74
CA PHE A 820 16.13 -17.76 -34.38
C PHE A 820 17.13 -18.90 -34.56
N GLU A 821 17.75 -19.03 -35.74
CA GLU A 821 18.89 -19.92 -35.98
C GLU A 821 20.17 -19.48 -35.23
N TYR A 822 21.16 -20.37 -35.12
CA TYR A 822 22.50 -20.05 -34.62
C TYR A 822 23.21 -18.99 -35.47
N ASP A 823 23.77 -17.96 -34.83
CA ASP A 823 24.45 -16.84 -35.48
C ASP A 823 25.73 -16.50 -34.71
N LEU A 824 26.84 -16.28 -35.44
CA LEU A 824 28.13 -15.94 -34.83
C LEU A 824 28.24 -14.46 -34.44
N SER A 825 27.20 -13.66 -34.68
CA SER A 825 27.12 -12.24 -34.32
C SER A 825 26.33 -11.96 -33.04
N SER A 826 25.34 -12.78 -32.69
CA SER A 826 24.36 -12.49 -31.64
C SER A 826 23.75 -13.78 -31.05
N PRO A 827 23.49 -13.87 -29.73
CA PRO A 827 22.85 -15.04 -29.13
C PRO A 827 21.41 -15.22 -29.65
N SER A 828 21.10 -16.43 -30.11
CA SER A 828 19.79 -16.81 -30.64
C SER A 828 18.82 -17.28 -29.56
N LEU A 829 17.54 -17.48 -29.93
CA LEU A 829 16.50 -18.02 -29.03
C LEU A 829 16.98 -19.27 -28.26
N PHE A 830 17.67 -20.20 -28.92
CA PHE A 830 18.14 -21.43 -28.28
C PHE A 830 19.21 -21.18 -27.21
N VAL A 831 19.94 -20.06 -27.28
CA VAL A 831 20.90 -19.62 -26.25
C VAL A 831 20.17 -19.20 -24.98
N TYR A 832 19.09 -18.42 -25.12
CA TYR A 832 18.23 -18.05 -23.99
C TYR A 832 17.57 -19.29 -23.37
N LYS A 833 16.94 -20.15 -24.19
CA LYS A 833 16.37 -21.43 -23.70
C LYS A 833 17.41 -22.26 -22.95
N MET A 834 18.61 -22.38 -23.49
CA MET A 834 19.72 -23.12 -22.88
C MET A 834 20.19 -22.50 -21.56
N GLU A 835 20.17 -21.17 -21.38
CA GLU A 835 20.67 -20.51 -20.17
C GLU A 835 19.62 -20.39 -19.06
N TYR A 836 18.36 -20.10 -19.39
CA TYR A 836 17.33 -19.68 -18.42
C TYR A 836 16.23 -20.72 -18.13
N THR A 837 16.02 -21.74 -18.97
CA THR A 837 14.98 -22.78 -18.73
C THR A 837 15.51 -24.00 -17.98
N ASP A 838 14.64 -24.63 -17.19
CA ASP A 838 14.93 -25.94 -16.61
C ASP A 838 14.82 -27.05 -17.68
N ILE A 839 15.91 -27.79 -17.88
CA ILE A 839 15.99 -28.88 -18.85
C ILE A 839 14.93 -29.97 -18.63
N THR A 840 14.41 -30.16 -17.41
CA THR A 840 13.32 -31.12 -17.14
C THR A 840 12.00 -30.73 -17.82
N ARG A 841 11.77 -29.43 -18.08
CA ARG A 841 10.57 -28.95 -18.79
C ARG A 841 10.55 -29.31 -20.27
N ARG A 842 11.71 -29.61 -20.87
CA ARG A 842 11.89 -29.83 -22.32
C ARG A 842 10.86 -30.76 -22.98
N PRO A 843 10.40 -31.88 -22.37
CA PRO A 843 9.42 -32.77 -23.02
C PRO A 843 7.98 -32.23 -23.01
N ILE A 844 7.66 -31.28 -22.12
CA ILE A 844 6.27 -30.89 -21.80
C ILE A 844 5.97 -29.42 -22.16
N PHE A 845 6.96 -28.53 -22.07
CA PHE A 845 6.77 -27.10 -22.30
C PHE A 845 7.12 -26.68 -23.74
N HIS A 846 6.27 -25.84 -24.33
CA HIS A 846 6.68 -24.91 -25.37
C HIS A 846 7.45 -23.74 -24.74
N TYR A 847 8.44 -23.20 -25.45
CA TYR A 847 9.22 -22.05 -25.02
C TYR A 847 8.94 -20.85 -25.92
N LEU A 848 8.43 -19.78 -25.32
CA LEU A 848 8.18 -18.49 -25.95
C LEU A 848 9.21 -17.47 -25.45
N LEU A 849 9.96 -16.89 -26.38
CA LEU A 849 10.79 -15.71 -26.09
C LEU A 849 10.13 -14.44 -26.63
N MET A 850 9.81 -13.49 -25.75
CA MET A 850 9.44 -12.13 -26.13
C MET A 850 10.72 -11.29 -26.32
N ALA A 851 11.09 -11.08 -27.59
CA ALA A 851 12.35 -10.45 -28.00
C ALA A 851 12.14 -9.06 -28.63
N SER A 852 13.24 -8.32 -28.78
CA SER A 852 13.27 -7.02 -29.46
C SER A 852 12.95 -7.15 -30.96
N SER A 853 13.90 -7.67 -31.75
CA SER A 853 13.77 -7.78 -33.20
C SER A 853 14.52 -8.99 -33.77
N GLY A 854 13.97 -9.55 -34.84
CA GLY A 854 14.63 -10.52 -35.71
C GLY A 854 15.37 -9.90 -36.91
N ASN A 855 15.80 -8.63 -36.84
CA ASN A 855 16.63 -7.95 -37.85
C ASN A 855 17.99 -7.52 -37.26
N GLU A 856 19.10 -7.71 -37.99
CA GLU A 856 20.50 -7.44 -37.54
C GLU A 856 20.75 -5.97 -37.12
N ASP A 857 19.95 -5.02 -37.59
CA ASP A 857 20.08 -3.58 -37.28
C ASP A 857 19.14 -3.09 -36.17
N GLY A 858 18.46 -4.00 -35.46
CA GLY A 858 17.48 -3.67 -34.42
C GLY A 858 16.22 -2.96 -34.93
N SER A 859 16.01 -2.89 -36.25
CA SER A 859 14.79 -2.33 -36.84
C SER A 859 13.60 -3.28 -36.74
N ILE A 860 12.37 -2.78 -36.94
CA ILE A 860 11.12 -3.55 -36.85
C ILE A 860 11.17 -4.80 -37.77
N SER A 861 11.05 -5.99 -37.17
CA SER A 861 10.94 -7.29 -37.85
C SER A 861 9.46 -7.68 -38.07
N GLY A 862 9.19 -8.93 -38.47
CA GLY A 862 7.84 -9.51 -38.42
C GLY A 862 7.32 -9.65 -36.99
N SER A 863 6.05 -10.01 -36.85
CA SER A 863 5.36 -10.19 -35.55
C SER A 863 6.01 -11.28 -34.70
N GLY A 864 6.37 -12.41 -35.33
CA GLY A 864 7.05 -13.51 -34.69
C GLY A 864 7.77 -14.46 -35.66
N ILE A 865 8.15 -15.62 -35.13
CA ILE A 865 8.76 -16.74 -35.83
C ILE A 865 8.69 -17.98 -34.92
N ALA A 866 8.27 -19.13 -35.47
CA ALA A 866 8.14 -20.38 -34.71
C ALA A 866 8.54 -21.60 -35.54
N GLU A 867 8.91 -22.70 -34.86
CA GLU A 867 9.04 -24.03 -35.47
C GLU A 867 7.68 -24.58 -35.93
N ILE A 868 7.67 -25.42 -36.96
CA ILE A 868 6.49 -26.20 -37.34
C ILE A 868 6.56 -27.58 -36.67
N SER A 869 5.52 -27.98 -35.94
CA SER A 869 5.48 -29.23 -35.16
C SER A 869 6.62 -29.34 -34.13
N GLY A 870 6.99 -28.21 -33.52
CA GLY A 870 8.10 -28.06 -32.57
C GLY A 870 7.66 -27.46 -31.23
N ASN A 871 8.64 -26.94 -30.47
CA ASN A 871 8.37 -26.33 -29.17
C ASN A 871 9.08 -25.00 -28.92
N ASP A 872 9.46 -24.30 -29.99
CA ASP A 872 10.22 -23.05 -29.92
C ASP A 872 9.55 -21.96 -30.76
N LEU A 873 9.18 -20.86 -30.11
CA LEU A 873 8.55 -19.70 -30.72
C LEU A 873 9.11 -18.37 -30.18
N MET A 874 9.12 -17.34 -31.01
CA MET A 874 9.60 -16.00 -30.66
C MET A 874 8.63 -14.94 -31.14
N VAL A 875 8.35 -13.94 -30.30
CA VAL A 875 7.56 -12.77 -30.66
C VAL A 875 8.47 -11.55 -30.66
N THR A 876 8.48 -10.79 -31.76
CA THR A 876 9.41 -9.67 -32.00
C THR A 876 8.68 -8.36 -32.27
N MET A 877 7.99 -7.88 -31.24
CA MET A 877 7.21 -6.62 -31.27
C MET A 877 7.98 -5.38 -30.76
N GLY A 878 9.28 -5.51 -30.47
CA GLY A 878 10.12 -4.39 -30.08
C GLY A 878 10.20 -3.31 -31.16
N GLY A 879 10.07 -2.04 -30.76
CA GLY A 879 10.17 -0.89 -31.65
C GLY A 879 8.94 -0.66 -32.56
N TRP A 880 7.91 -1.51 -32.51
CA TRP A 880 6.66 -1.34 -33.30
C TRP A 880 5.91 -0.05 -32.96
N GLY A 881 6.18 0.54 -31.78
CA GLY A 881 5.59 1.80 -31.35
C GLY A 881 4.33 1.66 -30.48
N LEU A 882 3.99 0.42 -30.10
CA LEU A 882 2.94 0.06 -29.14
C LEU A 882 3.06 0.88 -27.84
N THR A 883 1.93 1.11 -27.16
CA THR A 883 1.86 1.90 -25.93
C THR A 883 0.54 1.68 -25.19
N LEU A 884 0.54 1.94 -23.88
CA LEU A 884 -0.64 1.92 -23.01
C LEU A 884 -1.17 3.35 -22.71
N ASP A 885 -0.69 4.38 -23.43
CA ASP A 885 -1.04 5.79 -23.22
C ASP A 885 -2.54 6.11 -23.35
N THR A 886 -3.27 5.35 -24.19
CA THR A 886 -4.71 5.50 -24.43
C THR A 886 -5.41 4.15 -24.45
N GLN A 887 -6.75 4.12 -24.26
CA GLN A 887 -7.52 2.87 -24.29
C GLN A 887 -7.41 2.15 -25.65
N VAL A 888 -7.38 2.88 -26.76
CA VAL A 888 -7.23 2.27 -28.10
C VAL A 888 -5.82 1.70 -28.28
N ALA A 889 -4.78 2.40 -27.81
CA ALA A 889 -3.41 1.89 -27.85
C ALA A 889 -3.23 0.65 -26.97
N THR A 890 -3.85 0.65 -25.78
CA THR A 890 -3.91 -0.48 -24.84
C THR A 890 -4.57 -1.69 -25.49
N ASN A 891 -5.76 -1.50 -26.07
CA ASN A 891 -6.48 -2.54 -26.81
C ASN A 891 -5.61 -3.15 -27.92
N VAL A 892 -5.04 -2.32 -28.80
CA VAL A 892 -4.19 -2.79 -29.91
C VAL A 892 -2.96 -3.55 -29.41
N THR A 893 -2.31 -3.07 -28.33
CA THR A 893 -1.16 -3.75 -27.72
C THR A 893 -1.53 -5.15 -27.24
N TYR A 894 -2.66 -5.31 -26.55
CA TYR A 894 -3.13 -6.62 -26.08
C TYR A 894 -3.62 -7.52 -27.23
N ASN A 895 -4.35 -6.95 -28.19
CA ASN A 895 -4.94 -7.68 -29.31
C ASN A 895 -3.85 -8.22 -30.26
N TYR A 896 -2.81 -7.42 -30.55
CA TYR A 896 -1.67 -7.87 -31.35
C TYR A 896 -0.87 -8.96 -30.63
N GLN A 897 -0.48 -8.77 -29.35
CA GLN A 897 0.19 -9.83 -28.60
C GLN A 897 -0.64 -11.12 -28.55
N ALA A 898 -1.94 -11.03 -28.25
CA ALA A 898 -2.82 -12.20 -28.16
C ALA A 898 -2.87 -12.97 -29.49
N SER A 899 -3.12 -12.30 -30.63
CA SER A 899 -3.22 -13.04 -31.89
C SER A 899 -1.88 -13.49 -32.44
N THR A 900 -0.77 -12.82 -32.15
CA THR A 900 0.56 -13.32 -32.55
C THR A 900 0.97 -14.51 -31.70
N ILE A 901 0.84 -14.48 -30.37
CA ILE A 901 1.13 -15.64 -29.52
C ILE A 901 0.27 -16.85 -29.94
N PHE A 902 -1.00 -16.63 -30.24
CA PHE A 902 -1.89 -17.67 -30.77
C PHE A 902 -1.45 -18.19 -32.16
N HIS A 903 -0.99 -17.32 -33.06
CA HIS A 903 -0.48 -17.70 -34.39
C HIS A 903 0.82 -18.50 -34.32
N GLU A 904 1.83 -18.01 -33.60
CA GLU A 904 3.12 -18.67 -33.46
C GLU A 904 2.99 -20.02 -32.73
N LEU A 905 2.09 -20.12 -31.73
CA LEU A 905 1.75 -21.39 -31.10
C LEU A 905 1.09 -22.35 -32.10
N GLY A 906 0.22 -21.85 -32.98
CA GLY A 906 -0.38 -22.65 -34.06
C GLY A 906 0.65 -23.34 -34.96
N HIS A 907 1.77 -22.68 -35.28
CA HIS A 907 2.88 -23.32 -35.99
C HIS A 907 3.52 -24.46 -35.20
N ASN A 908 3.83 -24.24 -33.91
CA ASN A 908 4.33 -25.31 -33.03
C ASN A 908 3.35 -26.49 -32.95
N LEU A 909 2.05 -26.23 -32.95
CA LEU A 909 0.98 -27.23 -33.00
C LEU A 909 0.78 -27.88 -34.39
N GLY A 910 1.55 -27.49 -35.40
CA GLY A 910 1.61 -28.12 -36.74
C GLY A 910 0.83 -27.41 -37.85
N LEU A 911 0.25 -26.23 -37.58
CA LEU A 911 -0.54 -25.47 -38.56
C LEU A 911 0.34 -24.62 -39.50
N TYR A 912 -0.20 -24.34 -40.68
CA TYR A 912 0.38 -23.48 -41.71
C TYR A 912 -0.54 -22.26 -41.95
N HIS A 913 -0.11 -21.22 -42.69
CA HIS A 913 -0.91 -19.99 -42.85
C HIS A 913 -2.28 -20.17 -43.54
N GLY A 914 -2.44 -21.24 -44.33
CA GLY A 914 -3.71 -21.68 -44.90
C GLY A 914 -4.32 -22.90 -44.19
N GLY A 915 -3.93 -23.14 -42.93
CA GLY A 915 -4.28 -24.29 -42.10
C GLY A 915 -3.37 -25.50 -42.36
N ASN A 916 -3.41 -26.06 -43.56
CA ASN A 916 -2.59 -27.22 -43.98
C ASN A 916 -1.70 -26.95 -45.21
N GLU A 917 -1.60 -25.69 -45.63
CA GLU A 917 -0.87 -25.24 -46.82
C GLU A 917 -0.34 -23.81 -46.63
N GLU A 918 0.72 -23.45 -47.36
CA GLU A 918 1.37 -22.12 -47.32
C GLU A 918 0.59 -21.06 -48.14
N VAL A 919 -0.74 -21.09 -48.11
CA VAL A 919 -1.61 -20.22 -48.93
C VAL A 919 -2.26 -19.15 -48.05
N ASN A 920 -1.80 -17.92 -48.23
CA ASN A 920 -2.22 -16.77 -47.43
C ASN A 920 -3.46 -16.04 -47.99
N PHE A 921 -4.01 -15.13 -47.18
CA PHE A 921 -5.11 -14.22 -47.48
C PHE A 921 -6.44 -14.85 -47.96
N LYS A 922 -6.68 -16.13 -47.63
CA LYS A 922 -7.86 -16.92 -48.02
C LYS A 922 -9.17 -16.34 -47.42
N PRO A 923 -10.08 -15.70 -48.17
CA PRO A 923 -11.19 -14.96 -47.53
C PRO A 923 -12.21 -15.85 -46.81
N ASN A 924 -12.43 -17.08 -47.27
CA ASN A 924 -13.32 -18.05 -46.65
C ASN A 924 -12.71 -18.78 -45.43
N HIS A 925 -11.40 -18.69 -45.23
CA HIS A 925 -10.67 -19.39 -44.17
C HIS A 925 -10.48 -18.47 -42.97
N LEU A 926 -11.47 -18.48 -42.07
CA LEU A 926 -11.51 -17.65 -40.87
C LEU A 926 -10.62 -18.27 -39.78
N SER A 927 -9.33 -17.93 -39.82
CA SER A 927 -8.31 -18.41 -38.89
C SER A 927 -7.32 -17.30 -38.56
N SER A 928 -6.83 -17.24 -37.33
CA SER A 928 -5.70 -16.39 -36.94
C SER A 928 -4.38 -16.82 -37.62
N MET A 929 -4.29 -18.05 -38.17
CA MET A 929 -3.15 -18.47 -39.01
C MET A 929 -3.10 -17.70 -40.34
N ASN A 930 -4.22 -17.15 -40.80
CA ASN A 930 -4.33 -16.47 -42.08
C ASN A 930 -4.04 -14.96 -41.92
N TYR A 931 -3.05 -14.43 -42.65
CA TYR A 931 -2.65 -13.01 -42.60
C TYR A 931 -3.75 -11.99 -42.98
N LEU A 932 -4.89 -12.42 -43.53
CA LEU A 932 -6.06 -11.55 -43.68
C LEU A 932 -6.70 -11.19 -42.33
N TYR A 933 -6.57 -12.05 -41.33
CA TYR A 933 -7.25 -11.94 -40.06
C TYR A 933 -6.33 -11.82 -38.85
N GLN A 934 -5.13 -12.42 -38.87
CA GLN A 934 -4.15 -12.44 -37.77
C GLN A 934 -4.11 -11.13 -36.94
N LEU A 935 -3.59 -10.02 -37.50
CA LEU A 935 -3.48 -8.76 -36.74
C LEU A 935 -4.78 -7.96 -36.64
N ALA A 936 -5.82 -8.28 -37.42
CA ALA A 936 -7.05 -7.49 -37.50
C ALA A 936 -8.26 -8.10 -36.78
N GLY A 937 -8.19 -9.38 -36.40
CA GLY A 937 -9.27 -10.17 -35.79
C GLY A 937 -10.22 -10.77 -36.83
N LEU A 938 -10.87 -11.89 -36.50
CA LEU A 938 -11.78 -12.57 -37.43
C LEU A 938 -13.05 -11.74 -37.74
N SER A 939 -13.60 -11.89 -38.95
CA SER A 939 -14.86 -11.27 -39.34
C SER A 939 -16.08 -11.90 -38.63
N THR A 940 -17.05 -11.08 -38.20
CA THR A 940 -18.34 -11.60 -37.69
C THR A 940 -19.28 -11.95 -38.85
N ILE A 941 -19.49 -13.24 -39.10
CA ILE A 941 -20.43 -13.75 -40.12
C ILE A 941 -21.85 -13.22 -39.90
N GLY A 942 -22.50 -12.78 -40.98
CA GLY A 942 -23.83 -12.19 -40.93
C GLY A 942 -23.84 -10.69 -40.55
N ASN A 943 -22.66 -10.07 -40.37
CA ASN A 943 -22.51 -8.68 -39.95
C ASN A 943 -21.23 -8.05 -40.56
N ASN A 944 -21.36 -7.57 -41.80
CA ASN A 944 -20.32 -6.80 -42.52
C ASN A 944 -18.98 -7.54 -42.68
N GLU A 945 -18.98 -8.88 -42.81
CA GLU A 945 -17.78 -9.72 -42.77
C GLU A 945 -16.72 -9.48 -43.86
N GLY A 946 -17.04 -8.67 -44.88
CA GLY A 946 -16.05 -8.16 -45.84
C GLY A 946 -15.14 -7.06 -45.28
N ASP A 947 -15.38 -6.56 -44.06
CA ASP A 947 -14.62 -5.45 -43.45
C ASP A 947 -13.11 -5.68 -43.46
N ARG A 948 -12.63 -6.84 -42.99
CA ARG A 948 -11.20 -7.22 -43.03
C ARG A 948 -10.62 -7.27 -44.44
N TYR A 949 -11.43 -7.68 -45.41
CA TYR A 949 -11.06 -7.73 -46.83
C TYR A 949 -10.89 -6.32 -47.41
N TYR A 950 -11.79 -5.39 -47.07
CA TYR A 950 -11.72 -4.00 -47.53
C TYR A 950 -10.61 -3.21 -46.83
N GLU A 951 -10.44 -3.44 -45.53
CA GLU A 951 -9.34 -2.91 -44.72
C GLU A 951 -7.97 -3.32 -45.28
N ARG A 952 -7.82 -4.59 -45.67
CA ARG A 952 -6.57 -5.11 -46.26
C ARG A 952 -6.30 -4.63 -47.69
N PHE A 953 -7.29 -4.70 -48.57
CA PHE A 953 -7.08 -4.56 -50.02
C PHE A 953 -7.60 -3.26 -50.64
N TYR A 954 -8.52 -2.57 -49.97
CA TYR A 954 -9.15 -1.33 -50.43
C TYR A 954 -9.15 -0.18 -49.40
N PRO A 955 -8.07 0.04 -48.61
CA PRO A 955 -8.06 1.02 -47.52
C PRO A 955 -8.40 2.43 -48.00
N GLY A 956 -9.46 3.02 -47.44
CA GLY A 956 -9.97 4.35 -47.78
C GLY A 956 -10.71 4.45 -49.12
N ASN A 957 -11.09 3.33 -49.76
CA ASN A 957 -11.94 3.35 -50.95
C ASN A 957 -13.41 3.53 -50.57
N ALA A 958 -13.97 4.72 -50.80
CA ALA A 958 -15.34 5.11 -50.44
C ALA A 958 -16.49 4.23 -51.00
N SER A 959 -16.21 3.25 -51.87
CA SER A 959 -17.17 2.20 -52.25
C SER A 959 -17.36 1.12 -51.16
N CYS A 960 -16.31 0.81 -50.38
CA CYS A 960 -16.30 -0.23 -49.34
C CYS A 960 -15.68 0.23 -48.01
N ASP A 961 -15.46 1.54 -47.86
CA ASP A 961 -15.11 2.23 -46.62
C ASP A 961 -16.28 2.14 -45.62
N ILE A 962 -16.41 0.96 -45.02
CA ILE A 962 -17.41 0.64 -44.01
C ILE A 962 -16.81 0.82 -42.62
N THR A 963 -17.65 1.22 -41.66
CA THR A 963 -17.21 1.37 -40.27
C THR A 963 -16.72 0.02 -39.73
N PRO A 964 -15.49 -0.09 -39.20
CA PRO A 964 -14.99 -1.33 -38.63
C PRO A 964 -15.93 -1.91 -37.58
N ASN A 965 -16.09 -3.24 -37.58
CA ASN A 965 -16.85 -3.92 -36.54
C ASN A 965 -16.18 -3.75 -35.17
N THR A 966 -16.96 -3.92 -34.08
CA THR A 966 -16.46 -3.78 -32.70
C THR A 966 -15.40 -4.81 -32.31
N ASN A 967 -15.21 -5.85 -33.12
CA ASN A 967 -14.26 -6.93 -32.95
C ASN A 967 -12.96 -6.77 -33.78
N SER A 968 -12.67 -5.58 -34.31
CA SER A 968 -11.35 -5.30 -34.90
C SER A 968 -10.27 -5.11 -33.83
N HIS A 969 -9.00 -5.02 -34.23
CA HIS A 969 -7.87 -4.74 -33.34
C HIS A 969 -7.99 -3.44 -32.53
N LEU A 970 -8.76 -2.47 -33.02
CA LEU A 970 -9.09 -1.22 -32.31
C LEU A 970 -10.18 -1.42 -31.23
N GLY A 971 -10.97 -2.49 -31.35
CA GLY A 971 -12.05 -2.89 -30.44
C GLY A 971 -11.54 -3.37 -29.08
N SER A 972 -12.46 -3.71 -28.16
CA SER A 972 -12.06 -4.25 -26.86
C SER A 972 -11.44 -5.64 -27.02
N THR A 973 -10.54 -6.04 -26.12
CA THR A 973 -9.96 -7.40 -26.15
C THR A 973 -11.01 -8.48 -25.84
N ASP A 974 -12.12 -8.13 -25.19
CA ASP A 974 -13.28 -9.02 -25.04
C ASP A 974 -13.95 -9.26 -26.41
N ASP A 975 -14.24 -8.19 -27.15
CA ASP A 975 -14.89 -8.23 -28.47
C ASP A 975 -13.98 -8.82 -29.58
N PHE A 976 -12.67 -8.56 -29.53
CA PHE A 976 -11.68 -8.99 -30.53
C PHE A 976 -11.68 -10.51 -30.70
N ILE A 977 -11.87 -11.02 -31.92
CA ILE A 977 -11.98 -12.46 -32.17
C ILE A 977 -10.67 -13.00 -32.73
N ILE A 978 -10.09 -13.97 -32.03
CA ILE A 978 -9.05 -14.88 -32.52
C ILE A 978 -9.58 -16.32 -32.37
N ASP A 979 -9.35 -17.16 -33.37
CA ASP A 979 -9.75 -18.57 -33.40
C ASP A 979 -8.98 -19.25 -34.55
N TYR A 980 -8.82 -20.58 -34.52
CA TYR A 980 -8.50 -21.34 -35.73
C TYR A 980 -9.79 -21.75 -36.45
N SER A 981 -9.72 -22.00 -37.76
CA SER A 981 -10.91 -22.32 -38.54
C SER A 981 -11.51 -23.67 -38.15
N SER A 982 -12.83 -23.72 -38.26
CA SER A 982 -13.71 -24.86 -38.02
C SER A 982 -14.10 -25.60 -39.31
N GLY A 983 -13.37 -25.37 -40.41
CA GLY A 983 -13.57 -26.03 -41.71
C GLY A 983 -14.98 -25.93 -42.30
N SER A 984 -15.78 -24.95 -41.86
CA SER A 984 -17.22 -24.87 -42.14
C SER A 984 -17.59 -23.92 -43.28
N SER A 985 -16.63 -23.23 -43.88
CA SER A 985 -16.83 -22.47 -45.12
C SER A 985 -16.62 -23.37 -46.33
N ALA A 986 -17.41 -23.19 -47.39
CA ALA A 986 -17.17 -23.89 -48.66
C ALA A 986 -16.03 -23.21 -49.45
N SER A 987 -15.33 -23.97 -50.31
CA SER A 987 -14.23 -23.44 -51.12
C SER A 987 -14.68 -22.30 -52.04
N LEU A 988 -13.86 -21.25 -52.17
CA LEU A 988 -14.03 -20.21 -53.17
C LEU A 988 -13.31 -20.63 -54.47
N ASP A 989 -14.05 -20.70 -55.58
CA ASP A 989 -13.50 -20.95 -56.92
C ASP A 989 -13.29 -19.61 -57.63
N GLU A 990 -12.03 -19.17 -57.71
CA GLU A 990 -11.65 -17.85 -58.24
C GLU A 990 -11.90 -17.74 -59.74
N SER A 991 -12.18 -18.85 -60.44
CA SER A 991 -12.66 -18.80 -61.82
C SER A 991 -14.05 -18.17 -61.94
N THR A 992 -14.89 -18.30 -60.89
CA THR A 992 -16.28 -17.81 -60.85
C THR A 992 -16.71 -17.44 -59.42
N ILE A 993 -16.26 -16.28 -58.92
CA ILE A 993 -16.71 -15.75 -57.62
C ILE A 993 -18.16 -15.27 -57.74
N LEU A 994 -18.94 -15.45 -56.66
CA LEU A 994 -20.33 -15.01 -56.53
C LEU A 994 -20.47 -14.17 -55.26
N GLU A 995 -20.45 -12.85 -55.41
CA GLU A 995 -20.45 -11.88 -54.30
C GLU A 995 -21.63 -12.08 -53.34
N VAL A 996 -22.78 -12.51 -53.87
CA VAL A 996 -24.00 -12.87 -53.10
C VAL A 996 -23.81 -13.99 -52.08
N GLN A 997 -22.72 -14.76 -52.17
CA GLN A 997 -22.39 -15.83 -51.22
C GLN A 997 -21.43 -15.38 -50.11
N GLY A 998 -20.94 -14.14 -50.16
CA GLY A 998 -20.01 -13.60 -49.17
C GLY A 998 -18.72 -14.43 -49.08
N LEU A 999 -18.36 -14.84 -47.86
CA LEU A 999 -17.22 -15.71 -47.59
C LEU A 999 -17.53 -17.21 -47.85
N ASN A 1000 -18.60 -17.50 -48.60
CA ASN A 1000 -19.11 -18.83 -48.95
C ASN A 1000 -19.38 -19.75 -47.75
N ARG A 1001 -19.88 -19.16 -46.65
CA ARG A 1001 -20.21 -19.82 -45.38
C ARG A 1001 -21.70 -19.65 -45.08
N ASP A 1002 -22.30 -20.64 -44.41
CA ASP A 1002 -23.73 -20.58 -44.03
C ASP A 1002 -24.01 -19.34 -43.17
N GLY A 1003 -25.01 -18.55 -43.58
CA GLY A 1003 -25.39 -17.29 -42.93
C GLY A 1003 -24.65 -16.03 -43.41
N SER A 1004 -23.68 -16.15 -44.34
CA SER A 1004 -22.87 -15.01 -44.76
C SER A 1004 -23.65 -13.95 -45.57
N LEU A 1005 -23.32 -12.67 -45.36
CA LEU A 1005 -23.79 -11.55 -46.17
C LEU A 1005 -22.94 -11.34 -47.42
N PRO A 1006 -23.47 -10.67 -48.48
CA PRO A 1006 -22.70 -10.45 -49.70
C PRO A 1006 -21.45 -9.57 -49.53
N VAL A 1007 -20.35 -9.98 -50.16
CA VAL A 1007 -19.05 -9.29 -50.15
C VAL A 1007 -18.73 -8.81 -51.57
N ASP A 1008 -18.68 -7.48 -51.76
CA ASP A 1008 -18.19 -6.81 -52.98
C ASP A 1008 -16.67 -6.99 -53.10
N PHE A 1009 -16.21 -8.09 -53.69
CA PHE A 1009 -14.79 -8.44 -53.75
C PHE A 1009 -13.97 -7.51 -54.65
N ASN A 1010 -14.59 -6.78 -55.59
CA ASN A 1010 -13.88 -5.90 -56.53
C ASN A 1010 -13.95 -4.41 -56.16
N CYS A 1011 -14.76 -4.09 -55.16
CA CYS A 1011 -15.01 -2.79 -54.56
C CYS A 1011 -15.59 -1.71 -55.49
N ASN A 1012 -16.68 -2.04 -56.19
CA ASN A 1012 -17.36 -1.14 -57.13
C ASN A 1012 -18.75 -0.61 -56.65
N ALA A 1013 -19.16 -0.97 -55.43
CA ALA A 1013 -20.47 -0.76 -54.81
C ALA A 1013 -21.62 -1.58 -55.44
N ILE A 1014 -21.30 -2.74 -56.02
CA ILE A 1014 -22.23 -3.81 -56.39
C ILE A 1014 -21.77 -5.06 -55.63
N ASN A 1015 -22.68 -5.69 -54.88
CA ASN A 1015 -22.42 -6.94 -54.14
C ASN A 1015 -23.36 -8.06 -54.61
N THR A 1016 -23.62 -8.10 -55.92
CA THR A 1016 -24.63 -8.98 -56.52
C THR A 1016 -24.22 -9.56 -57.87
N GLU A 1017 -22.98 -9.31 -58.32
CA GLU A 1017 -22.50 -9.83 -59.59
C GLU A 1017 -21.67 -11.12 -59.43
N SER A 1018 -21.17 -11.62 -60.56
CA SER A 1018 -20.30 -12.79 -60.62
C SER A 1018 -19.01 -12.41 -61.32
N LEU A 1019 -17.90 -12.54 -60.61
CA LEU A 1019 -16.59 -12.13 -61.08
C LEU A 1019 -15.92 -13.33 -61.74
N THR A 1020 -15.59 -13.22 -63.03
CA THR A 1020 -14.97 -14.29 -63.79
C THR A 1020 -13.45 -14.15 -63.79
N SER A 1021 -12.74 -15.17 -63.29
CA SER A 1021 -11.27 -15.16 -63.12
C SER A 1021 -10.82 -13.96 -62.29
N PHE A 1022 -11.34 -13.87 -61.06
CA PHE A 1022 -11.01 -12.84 -60.09
C PHE A 1022 -10.21 -13.44 -58.95
N ASP A 1023 -8.94 -13.06 -58.90
CA ASP A 1023 -7.97 -13.36 -57.84
C ASP A 1023 -8.41 -12.65 -56.55
N THR A 1024 -8.77 -13.44 -55.53
CA THR A 1024 -9.31 -12.92 -54.27
C THR A 1024 -8.24 -12.77 -53.19
N ASN A 1025 -7.26 -13.67 -53.11
CA ASN A 1025 -6.17 -13.58 -52.13
C ASN A 1025 -5.01 -12.64 -52.59
N GLN A 1026 -5.04 -12.21 -53.87
CA GLN A 1026 -4.08 -11.36 -54.55
C GLN A 1026 -2.68 -11.98 -54.74
N ASP A 1027 -2.60 -13.33 -54.84
CA ASP A 1027 -1.34 -14.03 -55.09
C ASP A 1027 -0.89 -14.02 -56.58
N ASN A 1028 -1.74 -13.53 -57.49
CA ASN A 1028 -1.60 -13.50 -58.96
C ASN A 1028 -1.94 -14.83 -59.67
N THR A 1029 -2.50 -15.81 -58.96
CA THR A 1029 -3.05 -17.06 -59.49
C THR A 1029 -4.59 -16.99 -59.54
N ILE A 1030 -5.21 -17.94 -60.23
CA ILE A 1030 -6.66 -18.21 -60.13
C ILE A 1030 -6.78 -19.67 -59.66
N SER A 1031 -7.27 -19.84 -58.43
CA SER A 1031 -7.17 -21.08 -57.67
C SER A 1031 -8.53 -21.53 -57.09
N ILE A 1032 -8.50 -22.50 -56.17
CA ILE A 1032 -9.66 -22.91 -55.37
C ILE A 1032 -9.25 -22.84 -53.88
N LEU A 1033 -9.56 -21.71 -53.25
CA LEU A 1033 -9.23 -21.46 -51.85
C LEU A 1033 -10.16 -22.28 -50.96
N SER A 1034 -9.63 -23.23 -50.20
CA SER A 1034 -10.42 -24.19 -49.42
C SER A 1034 -10.23 -23.99 -47.91
N ASP A 1035 -11.34 -24.05 -47.17
CA ASP A 1035 -11.33 -24.02 -45.70
C ASP A 1035 -11.01 -25.40 -45.13
N VAL A 1036 -10.45 -25.45 -43.92
CA VAL A 1036 -10.03 -26.68 -43.21
C VAL A 1036 -10.31 -26.54 -41.71
N ASP A 1037 -10.52 -27.67 -41.03
CA ASP A 1037 -10.79 -27.72 -39.59
C ASP A 1037 -9.46 -27.87 -38.83
N GLU A 1038 -8.85 -26.75 -38.46
CA GLU A 1038 -7.52 -26.68 -37.84
C GLU A 1038 -7.51 -27.24 -36.41
N TRP A 1039 -8.62 -27.12 -35.68
CA TRP A 1039 -8.78 -27.74 -34.36
C TRP A 1039 -8.70 -29.28 -34.43
N SER A 1040 -9.00 -29.89 -35.59
CA SER A 1040 -8.81 -31.32 -35.84
C SER A 1040 -7.39 -31.73 -36.28
N MET A 1041 -6.49 -30.76 -36.45
CA MET A 1041 -5.12 -30.97 -36.97
C MET A 1041 -4.01 -30.66 -35.95
N ILE A 1042 -4.35 -30.11 -34.77
CA ILE A 1042 -3.41 -29.81 -33.68
C ILE A 1042 -2.68 -31.07 -33.22
N ASN A 1043 -1.35 -31.00 -33.17
CA ASN A 1043 -0.47 -32.01 -32.61
C ASN A 1043 0.21 -31.48 -31.34
N LEU A 1044 -0.04 -32.13 -30.20
CA LEU A 1044 0.54 -31.77 -28.89
C LEU A 1044 1.84 -32.54 -28.60
N GLN A 1045 2.02 -33.74 -29.19
CA GLN A 1045 3.15 -34.65 -28.94
C GLN A 1045 4.43 -34.20 -29.68
N PHE A 1046 4.86 -32.95 -29.46
CA PHE A 1046 6.04 -32.34 -30.09
C PHE A 1046 7.35 -33.03 -29.68
N TYR A 1047 7.40 -33.62 -28.47
CA TYR A 1047 8.58 -34.33 -27.95
C TYR A 1047 8.96 -35.56 -28.78
N MET A 1048 8.00 -36.11 -29.54
CA MET A 1048 8.23 -37.20 -30.51
C MET A 1048 8.72 -36.71 -31.89
N GLN A 1049 8.71 -35.39 -32.14
CA GLN A 1049 9.09 -34.80 -33.43
C GLN A 1049 10.57 -34.39 -33.47
N SER A 1050 11.16 -34.33 -34.67
CA SER A 1050 12.54 -33.89 -34.83
C SER A 1050 12.79 -32.41 -34.51
N ALA A 1051 11.75 -31.57 -34.38
CA ALA A 1051 11.88 -30.16 -34.02
C ALA A 1051 12.02 -30.02 -32.49
N GLY A 1052 10.93 -30.29 -31.75
CA GLY A 1052 10.84 -30.09 -30.30
C GLY A 1052 11.77 -30.94 -29.41
N ASN A 1053 12.53 -31.88 -29.97
CA ASN A 1053 13.58 -32.62 -29.23
C ASN A 1053 15.00 -32.05 -29.42
N ARG A 1054 15.24 -31.16 -30.40
CA ARG A 1054 16.61 -30.87 -30.92
C ARG A 1054 17.21 -29.50 -30.59
N PHE A 1055 16.55 -28.62 -29.82
CA PHE A 1055 17.06 -27.27 -29.53
C PHE A 1055 17.49 -26.53 -30.82
N GLY A 1056 16.68 -26.62 -31.88
CA GLY A 1056 16.95 -25.97 -33.17
C GLY A 1056 18.06 -26.56 -34.03
N VAL A 1057 18.73 -27.66 -33.64
CA VAL A 1057 19.82 -28.25 -34.45
C VAL A 1057 19.31 -28.67 -35.84
N PRO A 1058 19.74 -28.01 -36.94
CA PRO A 1058 19.28 -28.39 -38.27
C PRO A 1058 19.76 -29.79 -38.63
N ASN A 1059 18.89 -30.59 -39.24
CA ASN A 1059 19.20 -31.98 -39.58
C ASN A 1059 20.47 -32.04 -40.47
N THR A 1060 21.52 -32.69 -39.97
CA THR A 1060 22.92 -32.46 -40.37
C THR A 1060 23.24 -32.97 -41.78
N ASN A 1061 22.84 -32.18 -42.78
CA ASN A 1061 23.15 -32.34 -44.20
C ASN A 1061 22.96 -33.78 -44.73
N ASN A 1062 21.76 -34.09 -45.22
CA ASN A 1062 21.44 -35.33 -45.95
C ASN A 1062 22.33 -35.58 -47.21
N SER A 1063 23.20 -34.61 -47.54
CA SER A 1063 24.20 -34.57 -48.61
C SER A 1063 25.37 -35.57 -48.51
N LYS A 1064 25.21 -36.77 -47.92
CA LYS A 1064 26.29 -37.80 -47.92
C LYS A 1064 25.87 -39.28 -47.81
N VAL A 1065 24.71 -39.62 -47.22
CA VAL A 1065 24.30 -41.04 -47.07
C VAL A 1065 23.43 -41.48 -48.25
N ASN A 1066 23.84 -42.53 -48.96
CA ASN A 1066 23.16 -43.02 -50.15
C ASN A 1066 22.20 -44.19 -49.85
N ASN A 1067 21.03 -44.17 -50.49
CA ASN A 1067 20.21 -45.33 -50.88
C ASN A 1067 19.78 -46.35 -49.79
N ILE A 1068 18.65 -46.08 -49.12
CA ILE A 1068 17.61 -47.11 -48.92
C ILE A 1068 16.25 -46.48 -49.29
N GLN A 1069 15.42 -47.20 -50.05
CA GLN A 1069 14.02 -46.85 -50.28
C GLN A 1069 13.09 -47.81 -49.52
N SER A 1070 12.24 -47.28 -48.65
CA SER A 1070 11.01 -47.95 -48.19
C SER A 1070 10.01 -46.92 -47.67
N SER A 1071 8.81 -46.93 -48.25
CA SER A 1071 7.66 -46.04 -47.96
C SER A 1071 6.83 -46.58 -46.77
N PRO A 1072 5.85 -45.85 -46.18
CA PRO A 1072 5.33 -44.51 -46.51
C PRO A 1072 5.17 -43.54 -45.30
N ALA A 1073 4.38 -42.47 -45.50
CA ALA A 1073 3.92 -41.47 -44.51
C ALA A 1073 4.91 -40.35 -44.14
N ASN A 1074 5.75 -40.50 -43.13
CA ASN A 1074 6.51 -39.36 -42.56
C ASN A 1074 7.77 -39.05 -43.39
N ILE A 1075 7.67 -38.08 -44.29
CA ILE A 1075 8.83 -37.42 -44.90
C ILE A 1075 9.11 -36.14 -44.10
N GLU A 1076 9.70 -36.30 -42.92
CA GLU A 1076 10.22 -35.17 -42.16
C GLU A 1076 11.33 -34.48 -42.97
N THR A 1077 11.05 -33.24 -43.35
CA THR A 1077 12.04 -32.32 -43.94
C THR A 1077 13.02 -31.84 -42.86
N LEU A 1078 13.95 -30.97 -43.23
CA LEU A 1078 14.67 -30.13 -42.26
C LEU A 1078 13.69 -29.47 -41.27
N PRO A 1079 14.10 -29.16 -40.03
CA PRO A 1079 13.35 -28.27 -39.15
C PRO A 1079 12.91 -27.04 -39.94
N LYS A 1080 11.61 -26.86 -40.07
CA LYS A 1080 11.01 -25.70 -40.69
C LYS A 1080 10.64 -24.74 -39.57
N TYR A 1081 11.01 -23.49 -39.75
CA TYR A 1081 10.41 -22.38 -39.04
C TYR A 1081 9.71 -21.49 -40.07
N ILE A 1082 8.61 -20.86 -39.67
CA ILE A 1082 7.92 -19.85 -40.48
C ILE A 1082 8.26 -18.49 -39.87
N LYS A 1083 8.76 -17.57 -40.69
CA LYS A 1083 9.09 -16.20 -40.26
C LYS A 1083 8.05 -15.23 -40.77
N GLU A 1084 7.52 -14.43 -39.86
CA GLU A 1084 6.50 -13.45 -40.18
C GLU A 1084 6.99 -12.33 -41.09
N ALA A 1085 6.11 -11.88 -41.98
CA ALA A 1085 6.34 -10.71 -42.79
C ALA A 1085 6.42 -9.44 -41.92
N GLN A 1086 7.30 -8.50 -42.27
CA GLN A 1086 7.34 -7.19 -41.60
C GLN A 1086 5.97 -6.49 -41.70
N PRO A 1087 5.52 -5.81 -40.63
CA PRO A 1087 4.24 -5.11 -40.63
C PRO A 1087 4.18 -4.06 -41.75
N SER A 1088 3.01 -3.92 -42.36
CA SER A 1088 2.84 -2.98 -43.46
C SER A 1088 3.08 -1.53 -43.02
N SER A 1089 3.52 -0.68 -43.94
CA SER A 1089 3.68 0.75 -43.67
C SER A 1089 2.37 1.46 -43.31
N ALA A 1090 1.21 0.84 -43.58
CA ALA A 1090 -0.09 1.30 -43.09
C ALA A 1090 -0.25 1.04 -41.59
N ILE A 1091 0.09 -0.16 -41.10
CA ILE A 1091 0.06 -0.51 -39.67
C ILE A 1091 1.00 0.40 -38.87
N ILE A 1092 2.22 0.62 -39.35
CA ILE A 1092 3.19 1.52 -38.68
C ILE A 1092 2.70 2.99 -38.68
N ALA A 1093 1.97 3.41 -39.72
CA ALA A 1093 1.34 4.73 -39.74
C ALA A 1093 0.13 4.83 -38.81
N GLU A 1094 -0.65 3.74 -38.67
CA GLU A 1094 -1.79 3.62 -37.76
C GLU A 1094 -1.34 3.64 -36.29
N LEU A 1095 -0.41 2.77 -35.88
CA LEU A 1095 0.14 2.75 -34.53
C LEU A 1095 0.68 4.12 -34.12
N LYS A 1096 1.39 4.79 -35.04
CA LYS A 1096 1.84 6.16 -34.84
C LYS A 1096 0.67 7.14 -34.68
N ALA A 1097 -0.36 7.06 -35.52
CA ALA A 1097 -1.52 7.95 -35.44
C ALA A 1097 -2.35 7.73 -34.16
N ILE A 1098 -2.42 6.49 -33.65
CA ILE A 1098 -3.04 6.15 -32.36
C ILE A 1098 -2.25 6.76 -31.19
N ARG A 1099 -0.91 6.81 -31.30
CA ARG A 1099 -0.01 7.40 -30.30
C ARG A 1099 0.09 8.94 -30.35
N GLU A 1100 -0.33 9.58 -31.44
CA GLU A 1100 -0.41 11.03 -31.57
C GLU A 1100 -1.77 11.64 -31.11
N GLN A 1101 -2.69 10.81 -30.57
CA GLN A 1101 -4.04 11.19 -30.12
C GLN A 1101 -4.19 11.26 -28.58
#